data_AF-A0A3M6TAD5-F1
#
_entry.id   AF-A0A3M6TAD5-F1
#
_cell.length_a   1.000
_cell.length_b   1.000
_cell.length_c   1.000
_cell.angle_alpha   90.00
_cell.angle_beta   90.00
_cell.angle_gamma   90.00
#
_symmetry.space_group_name_H-M   'P 1'
#
loop_
_entity.id
_entity.type
_entity.pdbx_description
1 polymer ?
#
loop_
_entity_poly.entity_id
_entity_poly.type
_entity_poly.pdbx_seq_one_letter_code
_entity_poly.pdbx_strand_id
1 'polypeptide(L)'
;MVLNTQVYNRNLTKGRKIKKKLHMGKETSLQPVIPQSHVSVPGYGCAEFRCIPQKVSSADESHPIKLKTMNSRLYFTHPLKLLVTRQFSPHCLAQSDCQWLYKVQSGGSHTSLNIDVGENCKVVFTTQEYPKILASDDDSIGEQHLKVHVADGAILAVLPDPIICYKNAKFQQEQHIFASESKVYVDGKLVHGDAIRLDRDLVNVKDNMCSLQKALEYTKALGSCVFIGPQFRELKWKIQEKVKSLSDPSDGFTVSASVLNQPLCDGVVIKLLAAQSTEQCVYFTTMYGLDRKVYWEFLVACPVGRVGIVFRIQDELNEFIRDGKTVAELMNIGKQFLGVNQVLPGVGELVEEVQVEGTFPDGTKLVTVHSPICQENGDLNLALYGSFLPVPSVEIFSSASANVVSMGGRNSPGAMIPSVKGDILLNAQRRTIKLKVTSLCDRPIQNIAAGTAVRFEPGDTKTVELVDIAGNRVVRGGNGLTDGPALPENLDTVMKKVASKGFAHKPQDKLDAGVSKVTIPRPLYIDIYGPTVGDKVCLGDSCLIVEVEKDYTVYGDELKFGGGKVLREGMGQAANVTNDTALDTVITNALIVDAVAGVIKADVGIKNGMISAIGKGGNPDVMAGVTEGMVCGVGTEVIAGEGLILTAGGIDAHIHFTCPQLAEEAIASGLTTMVGGGTGPATGTCATTCTPGPNHIKAMIQSTDGFPLNFGFTGKGNTSKSSGVAAELEEQIKAGAIGNLKEDVAFAESRIRAETIAAEDILHDMGAISIISSDSQAMGRVGEVICRTWQTADKMKKLRGKLSDETGDNDNIRVRRYVAKYTINPALAHGMSHVIGSIEVGKLADLVLWNPALFGSKPEIVVKGGQIAWSQMGNPNASIPTPQPVRPRPMFGAFGAAIGANSVVFVSQECTKHNVCQTYGISKKTIAVKGCRTVKKKDMVLNNYLPKLTVDPQTYKVHIVDPDNPSIKEHITCNPAETIPMAQRFFIF
;
A
#
# COMPACT_ATOMS: atom_id res chain seq x y z
N MET A 1 -2.89 -25.77 25.71
CA MET A 1 -4.20 -26.43 25.54
C MET A 1 -4.11 -27.29 24.29
N VAL A 2 -4.44 -28.58 24.41
CA VAL A 2 -3.93 -29.71 23.59
C VAL A 2 -4.66 -29.86 22.24
N LEU A 3 -3.89 -30.28 21.24
CA LEU A 3 -4.25 -30.77 19.90
C LEU A 3 -5.41 -31.79 19.90
N ASN A 4 -6.19 -31.80 18.81
CA ASN A 4 -6.56 -33.08 18.18
C ASN A 4 -6.96 -32.92 16.71
N THR A 5 -6.04 -33.35 15.85
CA THR A 5 -6.25 -33.77 14.47
C THR A 5 -6.87 -35.17 14.48
N GLN A 6 -7.93 -35.42 13.70
CA GLN A 6 -8.25 -36.78 13.25
C GLN A 6 -8.58 -36.82 11.76
N VAL A 7 -7.72 -37.59 11.09
CA VAL A 7 -7.79 -38.17 9.76
C VAL A 7 -9.06 -39.02 9.61
N TYR A 8 -9.77 -38.91 8.48
CA TYR A 8 -10.66 -39.98 8.03
C TYR A 8 -10.44 -40.29 6.55
N ASN A 9 -9.84 -41.46 6.33
CA ASN A 9 -9.91 -42.16 5.05
C ASN A 9 -10.00 -43.66 5.35
N ARG A 10 -11.18 -44.26 5.17
CA ARG A 10 -11.42 -45.60 4.57
C ARG A 10 -12.82 -46.14 4.86
N ASN A 11 -13.43 -46.59 3.76
CA ASN A 11 -14.60 -47.46 3.61
C ASN A 11 -14.81 -48.50 4.71
N LEU A 12 -16.06 -48.62 5.17
CA LEU A 12 -16.90 -49.84 5.26
C LEU A 12 -17.96 -49.64 6.34
N THR A 13 -19.24 -49.60 5.97
CA THR A 13 -20.30 -50.00 6.90
C THR A 13 -21.30 -50.92 6.22
N LYS A 14 -21.20 -52.20 6.63
CA LYS A 14 -22.25 -53.21 6.60
C LYS A 14 -23.53 -52.65 7.24
N GLY A 15 -24.66 -52.97 6.62
CA GLY A 15 -25.97 -52.63 7.15
C GLY A 15 -26.37 -53.47 8.36
N ARG A 16 -27.16 -52.84 9.25
CA ARG A 16 -28.37 -53.42 9.84
C ARG A 16 -29.25 -52.31 10.41
N LYS A 17 -30.52 -52.34 9.99
CA LYS A 17 -31.64 -51.44 10.31
C LYS A 17 -32.19 -51.70 11.72
N ILE A 18 -32.80 -50.68 12.35
CA ILE A 18 -34.10 -50.67 13.10
C ILE A 18 -34.36 -49.17 13.43
N LYS A 19 -35.20 -48.39 12.72
CA LYS A 19 -36.68 -48.28 12.64
C LYS A 19 -37.42 -47.83 13.92
N LYS A 20 -37.80 -46.53 13.96
CA LYS A 20 -39.11 -45.90 14.33
C LYS A 20 -38.83 -44.45 14.75
N LYS A 21 -39.61 -43.42 14.47
CA LYS A 21 -40.88 -43.20 13.73
C LYS A 21 -40.99 -41.67 13.66
N LEU A 22 -41.09 -41.07 12.48
CA LEU A 22 -41.71 -39.75 12.30
C LEU A 22 -42.34 -39.74 10.91
N HIS A 23 -43.60 -39.34 10.87
CA HIS A 23 -44.50 -39.45 9.73
C HIS A 23 -43.92 -38.84 8.45
N MET A 24 -44.05 -39.59 7.35
CA MET A 24 -44.04 -39.01 6.01
C MET A 24 -45.36 -38.28 5.79
N GLY A 25 -45.28 -36.95 5.74
CA GLY A 25 -46.34 -36.08 5.23
C GLY A 25 -45.79 -35.32 4.02
N LYS A 26 -46.32 -35.67 2.84
CA LYS A 26 -46.34 -34.93 1.56
C LYS A 26 -45.00 -34.45 0.98
N GLU A 27 -44.80 -34.80 -0.29
CA GLU A 27 -43.83 -34.20 -1.20
C GLU A 27 -43.85 -32.66 -1.09
N THR A 28 -42.82 -32.08 -0.48
CA THR A 28 -42.44 -30.71 -0.79
C THR A 28 -41.47 -30.77 -1.96
N SER A 29 -42.01 -30.56 -3.16
CA SER A 29 -41.23 -30.05 -4.27
C SER A 29 -40.40 -28.87 -3.78
N LEU A 30 -39.07 -28.95 -3.85
CA LEU A 30 -38.23 -27.76 -3.83
C LEU A 30 -38.58 -26.95 -5.08
N GLN A 31 -39.55 -26.04 -4.95
CA GLN A 31 -39.72 -24.99 -5.94
C GLN A 31 -38.53 -24.06 -5.83
N PRO A 32 -37.90 -23.65 -6.95
CA PRO A 32 -36.92 -22.59 -6.93
C PRO A 32 -37.60 -21.32 -6.41
N VAL A 33 -37.07 -20.75 -5.32
CA VAL A 33 -37.49 -19.43 -4.84
C VAL A 33 -37.13 -18.42 -5.94
N ILE A 34 -38.15 -17.87 -6.60
CA ILE A 34 -38.01 -16.80 -7.58
C ILE A 34 -37.79 -15.49 -6.79
N PRO A 35 -36.68 -14.76 -6.99
CA PRO A 35 -36.57 -13.41 -6.44
C PRO A 35 -37.53 -12.48 -7.18
N GLN A 36 -38.49 -11.88 -6.47
CA GLN A 36 -39.18 -10.67 -6.91
C GLN A 36 -38.39 -9.48 -6.37
N SER A 37 -37.78 -8.70 -7.26
CA SER A 37 -37.09 -7.44 -6.90
C SER A 37 -37.95 -6.27 -7.39
N HIS A 38 -38.31 -5.37 -6.49
CA HIS A 38 -38.95 -4.09 -6.84
C HIS A 38 -37.91 -2.97 -6.75
N VAL A 39 -37.84 -2.11 -7.78
CA VAL A 39 -37.01 -0.90 -7.75
C VAL A 39 -37.93 0.32 -7.83
N SER A 40 -38.11 1.01 -6.69
CA SER A 40 -38.81 2.30 -6.62
C SER A 40 -37.81 3.42 -6.34
N VAL A 41 -37.70 4.41 -7.23
CA VAL A 41 -36.88 5.62 -7.00
C VAL A 41 -37.82 6.76 -6.59
N PRO A 42 -37.59 7.47 -5.47
CA PRO A 42 -38.50 8.54 -5.05
C PRO A 42 -38.59 9.66 -6.11
N GLY A 43 -39.80 9.94 -6.60
CA GLY A 43 -40.10 11.03 -7.54
C GLY A 43 -40.15 10.67 -9.03
N TYR A 44 -39.84 9.43 -9.41
CA TYR A 44 -39.89 8.93 -10.80
C TYR A 44 -40.37 7.46 -10.79
N GLY A 45 -41.10 7.00 -11.81
CA GLY A 45 -41.89 5.74 -11.80
C GLY A 45 -41.18 4.44 -11.33
N CYS A 46 -41.97 3.40 -11.06
CA CYS A 46 -41.52 2.09 -10.53
C CYS A 46 -41.30 1.06 -11.66
N ALA A 47 -40.32 0.15 -11.53
CA ALA A 47 -40.19 -1.04 -12.38
C ALA A 47 -40.28 -2.33 -11.55
N GLU A 48 -41.07 -3.31 -12.02
CA GLU A 48 -41.34 -4.59 -11.35
C GLU A 48 -40.88 -5.78 -12.20
N PHE A 49 -40.36 -6.83 -11.56
CA PHE A 49 -39.76 -7.99 -12.24
C PHE A 49 -40.30 -9.32 -11.70
N ARG A 50 -40.69 -10.24 -12.60
CA ARG A 50 -41.14 -11.60 -12.23
C ARG A 50 -40.61 -12.65 -13.20
N CYS A 51 -39.85 -13.63 -12.71
CA CYS A 51 -39.32 -14.76 -13.51
C CYS A 51 -40.18 -16.02 -13.30
N ILE A 52 -40.58 -16.74 -14.37
CA ILE A 52 -41.41 -17.95 -14.27
C ILE A 52 -40.77 -19.08 -15.09
N PRO A 53 -40.38 -20.23 -14.50
CA PRO A 53 -39.98 -21.40 -15.28
C PRO A 53 -41.20 -22.06 -15.94
N GLN A 54 -41.19 -22.26 -17.27
CA GLN A 54 -42.23 -23.05 -17.93
C GLN A 54 -41.94 -24.55 -17.79
N LYS A 55 -42.91 -25.33 -17.30
CA LYS A 55 -42.99 -26.78 -17.55
C LYS A 55 -43.63 -26.96 -18.93
N VAL A 56 -42.93 -27.59 -19.87
CA VAL A 56 -43.49 -27.92 -21.19
C VAL A 56 -44.61 -28.95 -21.00
N SER A 57 -45.84 -28.58 -21.36
CA SER A 57 -46.99 -29.48 -21.35
C SER A 57 -46.93 -30.43 -22.55
N SER A 58 -46.93 -31.73 -22.28
CA SER A 58 -47.11 -32.79 -23.29
C SER A 58 -48.53 -32.74 -23.86
N ALA A 59 -48.70 -32.29 -25.10
CA ALA A 59 -49.89 -32.57 -25.91
C ALA A 59 -49.62 -32.21 -27.39
N ASP A 60 -48.98 -33.11 -28.13
CA ASP A 60 -49.36 -33.36 -29.51
C ASP A 60 -49.10 -34.83 -29.83
N GLU A 61 -50.17 -35.62 -29.85
CA GLU A 61 -50.19 -37.06 -30.09
C GLU A 61 -50.20 -37.32 -31.59
N SER A 62 -49.04 -37.51 -32.23
CA SER A 62 -49.00 -38.32 -33.48
C SER A 62 -47.64 -38.78 -33.99
N HIS A 63 -46.49 -38.42 -33.42
CA HIS A 63 -45.18 -38.95 -33.86
C HIS A 63 -44.35 -39.47 -32.68
N PRO A 64 -43.85 -40.73 -32.70
CA PRO A 64 -43.06 -41.26 -31.60
C PRO A 64 -41.61 -40.75 -31.72
N ILE A 65 -41.34 -39.53 -31.23
CA ILE A 65 -39.95 -39.12 -30.97
C ILE A 65 -39.57 -39.67 -29.60
N LYS A 66 -38.89 -40.82 -29.60
CA LYS A 66 -38.14 -41.30 -28.43
C LYS A 66 -37.03 -40.30 -28.10
N LEU A 67 -37.26 -39.37 -27.17
CA LEU A 67 -36.18 -38.60 -26.55
C LEU A 67 -35.47 -39.48 -25.52
N LYS A 68 -34.39 -40.15 -25.97
CA LYS A 68 -33.29 -40.53 -25.09
C LYS A 68 -32.77 -39.23 -24.47
N THR A 69 -33.00 -39.01 -23.18
CA THR A 69 -32.25 -38.03 -22.40
C THR A 69 -30.82 -38.56 -22.25
N MET A 70 -29.97 -38.25 -23.24
CA MET A 70 -28.52 -38.24 -23.00
C MET A 70 -28.22 -36.96 -22.21
N ASN A 71 -27.41 -37.09 -21.15
CA ASN A 71 -26.89 -35.98 -20.36
C ASN A 71 -26.09 -35.04 -21.26
N SER A 72 -26.73 -34.04 -21.89
CA SER A 72 -26.03 -32.95 -22.55
C SER A 72 -25.63 -31.91 -21.49
N ARG A 73 -24.34 -31.82 -21.22
CA ARG A 73 -23.77 -30.88 -20.24
C ARG A 73 -23.64 -29.47 -20.83
N LEU A 74 -24.74 -28.74 -20.89
CA LEU A 74 -24.74 -27.31 -21.24
C LEU A 74 -24.70 -26.44 -19.97
N TYR A 75 -23.67 -25.58 -19.85
CA TYR A 75 -23.46 -24.67 -18.71
C TYR A 75 -23.52 -23.22 -19.16
N PHE A 76 -24.34 -22.39 -18.50
CA PHE A 76 -24.46 -20.96 -18.79
C PHE A 76 -24.77 -20.14 -17.54
N THR A 77 -24.34 -18.87 -17.55
CA THR A 77 -24.70 -17.85 -16.56
C THR A 77 -25.27 -16.64 -17.30
N HIS A 78 -26.43 -16.13 -16.87
CA HIS A 78 -27.03 -14.91 -17.45
C HIS A 78 -27.02 -13.79 -16.41
N PRO A 79 -26.04 -12.87 -16.44
CA PRO A 79 -26.15 -11.59 -15.75
C PRO A 79 -26.84 -10.57 -16.67
N LEU A 80 -28.04 -10.09 -16.32
CA LEU A 80 -28.66 -8.96 -17.03
C LEU A 80 -28.22 -7.64 -16.40
N LYS A 81 -27.89 -6.63 -17.23
CA LYS A 81 -27.58 -5.26 -16.77
C LYS A 81 -28.73 -4.33 -17.04
N LEU A 82 -29.10 -3.56 -16.02
CA LEU A 82 -30.00 -2.43 -16.18
C LEU A 82 -29.25 -1.12 -15.96
N LEU A 83 -29.43 -0.16 -16.86
CA LEU A 83 -28.98 1.21 -16.69
C LEU A 83 -30.21 2.12 -16.61
N VAL A 84 -30.49 2.64 -15.42
CA VAL A 84 -31.52 3.66 -15.22
C VAL A 84 -30.86 5.03 -15.22
N THR A 85 -31.27 5.91 -16.13
CA THR A 85 -30.71 7.26 -16.24
C THR A 85 -31.43 8.22 -15.30
N ARG A 86 -30.70 8.91 -14.41
CA ARG A 86 -31.24 10.08 -13.67
C ARG A 86 -31.19 11.32 -14.58
N GLN A 87 -32.21 12.16 -14.56
CA GLN A 87 -32.20 13.42 -15.30
C GLN A 87 -31.09 14.36 -14.79
N PHE A 88 -30.45 15.06 -15.72
CA PHE A 88 -29.42 16.07 -15.46
C PHE A 88 -29.96 17.22 -14.59
N SER A 89 -29.32 17.45 -13.45
CA SER A 89 -29.33 18.73 -12.73
C SER A 89 -27.86 19.17 -12.56
N PRO A 90 -27.51 20.45 -12.77
CA PRO A 90 -26.13 20.94 -12.80
C PRO A 90 -25.37 20.85 -11.46
N HIS A 91 -25.98 20.27 -10.41
CA HIS A 91 -25.37 20.06 -9.09
C HIS A 91 -25.21 18.59 -8.68
N CYS A 92 -25.51 17.63 -9.57
CA CYS A 92 -25.27 16.20 -9.31
C CYS A 92 -24.28 15.63 -10.32
N LEU A 93 -23.12 15.16 -9.84
CA LEU A 93 -22.27 14.23 -10.59
C LEU A 93 -23.10 12.98 -10.91
N ALA A 94 -23.24 12.66 -12.20
CA ALA A 94 -24.10 11.59 -12.68
C ALA A 94 -23.69 10.23 -12.09
N GLN A 95 -24.49 9.68 -11.18
CA GLN A 95 -24.53 8.24 -10.92
C GLN A 95 -25.76 7.67 -11.62
N SER A 96 -25.53 6.82 -12.62
CA SER A 96 -26.54 5.85 -13.04
C SER A 96 -26.59 4.75 -11.99
N ASP A 97 -27.78 4.44 -11.48
CA ASP A 97 -27.95 3.24 -10.66
C ASP A 97 -27.90 2.03 -11.60
N CYS A 98 -26.86 1.20 -11.45
CA CYS A 98 -26.66 -0.02 -12.20
C CYS A 98 -26.98 -1.21 -11.30
N GLN A 99 -28.00 -2.02 -11.66
CA GLN A 99 -28.27 -3.28 -10.99
C GLN A 99 -28.01 -4.47 -11.90
N TRP A 100 -27.52 -5.54 -11.29
CA TRP A 100 -27.17 -6.80 -11.92
C TRP A 100 -28.13 -7.88 -11.45
N LEU A 101 -28.79 -8.56 -12.38
CA LEU A 101 -29.62 -9.73 -12.09
C LEU A 101 -28.86 -10.99 -12.47
N TYR A 102 -28.37 -11.74 -11.48
CA TYR A 102 -27.63 -12.98 -11.69
C TYR A 102 -28.54 -14.21 -11.56
N LYS A 103 -28.60 -15.06 -12.59
CA LYS A 103 -29.13 -16.43 -12.46
C LYS A 103 -28.11 -17.44 -12.98
N VAL A 104 -27.73 -18.39 -12.12
CA VAL A 104 -26.97 -19.60 -12.49
C VAL A 104 -27.98 -20.74 -12.65
N GLN A 105 -28.07 -21.33 -13.83
CA GLN A 105 -28.97 -22.46 -14.08
C GLN A 105 -28.16 -23.64 -14.63
N SER A 106 -28.32 -24.81 -14.01
CA SER A 106 -27.69 -26.06 -14.43
C SER A 106 -28.75 -26.96 -15.05
N GLY A 107 -28.59 -27.30 -16.33
CA GLY A 107 -29.43 -28.27 -17.05
C GLY A 107 -30.85 -27.77 -17.40
N GLY A 108 -31.03 -27.29 -18.63
CA GLY A 108 -32.33 -26.98 -19.21
C GLY A 108 -32.22 -26.10 -20.47
N SER A 109 -33.05 -26.38 -21.48
CA SER A 109 -33.02 -25.76 -22.81
C SER A 109 -33.88 -24.50 -22.95
N HIS A 110 -34.55 -23.99 -21.92
CA HIS A 110 -35.52 -22.89 -22.06
C HIS A 110 -35.61 -21.98 -20.83
N THR A 111 -35.57 -20.65 -21.00
CA THR A 111 -35.69 -19.65 -19.92
C THR A 111 -36.64 -18.51 -20.28
N SER A 112 -37.62 -18.17 -19.44
CA SER A 112 -38.53 -17.03 -19.67
C SER A 112 -38.45 -15.94 -18.57
N LEU A 113 -38.49 -14.67 -18.96
CA LEU A 113 -38.46 -13.51 -18.04
C LEU A 113 -39.51 -12.46 -18.41
N ASN A 114 -40.27 -11.97 -17.42
CA ASN A 114 -41.21 -10.86 -17.59
C ASN A 114 -40.66 -9.59 -16.92
N ILE A 115 -40.74 -8.45 -17.61
CA ILE A 115 -40.23 -7.15 -17.17
C ILE A 115 -41.32 -6.10 -17.33
N ASP A 116 -41.64 -5.34 -16.28
CA ASP A 116 -42.61 -4.24 -16.34
C ASP A 116 -41.90 -2.89 -16.07
N VAL A 117 -41.92 -1.99 -17.05
CA VAL A 117 -41.35 -0.63 -16.97
C VAL A 117 -42.48 0.38 -16.74
N GLY A 118 -42.46 1.07 -15.59
CA GLY A 118 -43.48 2.05 -15.22
C GLY A 118 -43.41 3.37 -15.99
N GLU A 119 -44.46 4.19 -15.84
CA GLU A 119 -44.66 5.44 -16.57
C GLU A 119 -43.49 6.43 -16.40
N ASN A 120 -43.13 7.11 -17.49
CA ASN A 120 -42.05 8.12 -17.55
C ASN A 120 -40.62 7.62 -17.18
N CYS A 121 -40.40 6.31 -17.04
CA CYS A 121 -39.06 5.76 -16.83
C CYS A 121 -38.22 5.78 -18.12
N LYS A 122 -36.95 6.20 -18.01
CA LYS A 122 -35.95 6.08 -19.10
C LYS A 122 -34.95 4.99 -18.76
N VAL A 123 -35.13 3.83 -19.36
CA VAL A 123 -34.37 2.61 -19.04
C VAL A 123 -33.64 2.13 -20.28
N VAL A 124 -32.34 1.91 -20.14
CA VAL A 124 -31.56 1.17 -21.14
C VAL A 124 -31.39 -0.26 -20.62
N PHE A 125 -31.91 -1.22 -21.37
CA PHE A 125 -31.82 -2.63 -21.08
C PHE A 125 -30.76 -3.26 -21.98
N THR A 126 -29.73 -3.84 -21.37
CA THR A 126 -28.69 -4.60 -22.09
C THR A 126 -28.60 -5.99 -21.51
N THR A 127 -28.42 -7.00 -22.35
CA THR A 127 -28.38 -8.40 -21.90
C THR A 127 -27.08 -8.78 -21.17
N GLN A 128 -26.08 -7.90 -21.19
CA GLN A 128 -24.71 -7.92 -20.64
C GLN A 128 -23.74 -9.06 -21.02
N GLU A 129 -22.47 -8.65 -21.10
CA GLU A 129 -21.19 -9.37 -21.21
C GLU A 129 -21.26 -10.91 -21.16
N TYR A 130 -21.25 -11.48 -22.35
CA TYR A 130 -20.88 -12.86 -22.65
C TYR A 130 -21.72 -13.94 -21.95
N PRO A 131 -22.93 -14.25 -22.44
CA PRO A 131 -23.41 -15.62 -22.36
C PRO A 131 -22.39 -16.52 -23.09
N LYS A 132 -21.51 -17.17 -22.31
CA LYS A 132 -20.56 -18.16 -22.80
C LYS A 132 -21.24 -19.51 -22.79
N ILE A 133 -21.46 -20.05 -23.99
CA ILE A 133 -22.05 -21.36 -24.18
C ILE A 133 -20.90 -22.34 -24.33
N LEU A 134 -20.50 -22.99 -23.24
CA LEU A 134 -19.19 -23.62 -23.15
C LEU A 134 -19.07 -24.95 -23.93
N ALA A 135 -20.16 -25.73 -24.05
CA ALA A 135 -20.22 -26.98 -24.84
C ALA A 135 -21.66 -27.49 -24.94
N SER A 136 -21.98 -28.24 -26.00
CA SER A 136 -23.22 -29.01 -26.19
C SER A 136 -22.88 -30.40 -26.70
N ASP A 137 -23.44 -31.45 -26.10
CA ASP A 137 -23.50 -32.77 -26.73
C ASP A 137 -24.80 -32.84 -27.56
N ASP A 138 -24.72 -33.34 -28.80
CA ASP A 138 -25.85 -33.56 -29.72
C ASP A 138 -26.59 -32.31 -30.27
N ASP A 139 -25.86 -31.23 -30.63
CA ASP A 139 -26.45 -30.07 -31.36
C ASP A 139 -27.59 -29.32 -30.61
N SER A 140 -27.74 -29.54 -29.30
CA SER A 140 -28.80 -28.95 -28.49
C SER A 140 -28.79 -27.42 -28.46
N ILE A 141 -29.99 -26.82 -28.55
CA ILE A 141 -30.24 -25.38 -28.58
C ILE A 141 -30.72 -24.91 -27.19
N GLY A 142 -30.15 -23.82 -26.69
CA GLY A 142 -30.71 -23.08 -25.56
C GLY A 142 -31.64 -21.96 -26.05
N GLU A 143 -32.84 -21.86 -25.49
CA GLU A 143 -33.89 -20.90 -25.83
C GLU A 143 -34.13 -19.91 -24.67
N GLN A 144 -34.27 -18.63 -25.00
CA GLN A 144 -34.60 -17.58 -24.01
C GLN A 144 -35.77 -16.72 -24.51
N HIS A 145 -36.83 -16.60 -23.70
CA HIS A 145 -38.03 -15.79 -23.95
C HIS A 145 -38.07 -14.56 -23.04
N LEU A 146 -38.01 -13.37 -23.59
CA LEU A 146 -38.13 -12.11 -22.84
C LEU A 146 -39.48 -11.46 -23.14
N LYS A 147 -40.36 -11.32 -22.14
CA LYS A 147 -41.59 -10.52 -22.24
C LYS A 147 -41.41 -9.20 -21.52
N VAL A 148 -41.59 -8.08 -22.21
CA VAL A 148 -41.42 -6.75 -21.62
C VAL A 148 -42.67 -5.92 -21.81
N HIS A 149 -43.22 -5.36 -20.73
CA HIS A 149 -44.31 -4.39 -20.74
C HIS A 149 -43.75 -2.98 -20.48
N VAL A 150 -44.12 -2.01 -21.31
CA VAL A 150 -43.65 -0.62 -21.20
C VAL A 150 -44.85 0.32 -21.10
N ALA A 151 -45.00 0.98 -19.95
CA ALA A 151 -46.07 1.92 -19.65
C ALA A 151 -45.83 3.32 -20.27
N ASP A 152 -46.90 4.12 -20.37
CA ASP A 152 -46.93 5.37 -21.13
C ASP A 152 -45.83 6.39 -20.74
N GLY A 153 -45.26 7.03 -21.76
CA GLY A 153 -44.19 8.03 -21.61
C GLY A 153 -42.81 7.45 -21.25
N ALA A 154 -42.69 6.14 -21.07
CA ALA A 154 -41.40 5.50 -20.83
C ALA A 154 -40.59 5.34 -22.14
N ILE A 155 -39.27 5.28 -21.99
CA ILE A 155 -38.34 4.97 -23.08
C ILE A 155 -37.56 3.72 -22.70
N LEU A 156 -37.69 2.70 -23.54
CA LEU A 156 -36.92 1.47 -23.43
C LEU A 156 -36.03 1.30 -24.68
N ALA A 157 -34.73 1.21 -24.46
CA ALA A 157 -33.78 0.79 -25.49
C ALA A 157 -33.28 -0.62 -25.17
N VAL A 158 -33.53 -1.57 -26.07
CA VAL A 158 -33.05 -2.96 -25.95
C VAL A 158 -31.84 -3.13 -26.86
N LEU A 159 -30.67 -3.35 -26.27
CA LEU A 159 -29.41 -3.55 -26.99
C LEU A 159 -29.01 -5.03 -26.95
N PRO A 160 -28.81 -5.70 -28.09
CA PRO A 160 -28.28 -7.05 -28.10
C PRO A 160 -26.78 -7.04 -27.85
N ASP A 161 -26.32 -7.93 -26.98
CA ASP A 161 -24.90 -8.24 -26.85
C ASP A 161 -24.50 -9.43 -27.76
N PRO A 162 -23.23 -9.52 -28.20
CA PRO A 162 -22.74 -10.67 -28.95
C PRO A 162 -22.69 -11.93 -28.04
N ILE A 163 -23.25 -13.03 -28.52
CA ILE A 163 -23.24 -14.34 -27.85
C ILE A 163 -22.08 -15.17 -28.39
N ILE A 164 -21.32 -15.83 -27.51
CA ILE A 164 -20.19 -16.68 -27.91
C ILE A 164 -20.53 -18.15 -27.63
N CYS A 165 -20.75 -18.90 -28.71
CA CYS A 165 -20.91 -20.35 -28.68
C CYS A 165 -19.57 -21.06 -28.88
N TYR A 166 -19.18 -21.94 -27.96
CA TYR A 166 -18.02 -22.81 -28.11
C TYR A 166 -18.46 -24.23 -28.51
N LYS A 167 -17.71 -24.87 -29.43
CA LYS A 167 -17.77 -26.30 -29.79
C LYS A 167 -19.19 -26.84 -30.11
N ASN A 168 -19.64 -26.66 -31.36
CA ASN A 168 -20.92 -27.13 -31.94
C ASN A 168 -22.22 -26.67 -31.23
N ALA A 169 -22.15 -25.84 -30.20
CA ALA A 169 -23.33 -25.33 -29.52
C ALA A 169 -24.11 -24.31 -30.38
N LYS A 170 -25.44 -24.39 -30.31
CA LYS A 170 -26.38 -23.49 -30.99
C LYS A 170 -27.24 -22.75 -29.95
N PHE A 171 -27.67 -21.53 -30.26
CA PHE A 171 -28.46 -20.70 -29.36
C PHE A 171 -29.53 -19.94 -30.12
N GLN A 172 -30.72 -19.91 -29.54
CA GLN A 172 -31.86 -19.18 -30.07
C GLN A 172 -32.44 -18.27 -28.98
N GLN A 173 -32.73 -17.03 -29.34
CA GLN A 173 -33.40 -16.09 -28.43
C GLN A 173 -34.65 -15.54 -29.08
N GLU A 174 -35.76 -15.60 -28.36
CA GLU A 174 -37.04 -15.01 -28.74
C GLU A 174 -37.38 -13.87 -27.77
N GLN A 175 -37.67 -12.68 -28.27
CA GLN A 175 -38.10 -11.55 -27.44
C GLN A 175 -39.48 -11.10 -27.87
N HIS A 176 -40.37 -10.82 -26.92
CA HIS A 176 -41.70 -10.25 -27.11
C HIS A 176 -41.84 -8.96 -26.32
N ILE A 177 -41.97 -7.82 -27.00
CA ILE A 177 -42.10 -6.53 -26.33
C ILE A 177 -43.51 -5.97 -26.55
N PHE A 178 -44.21 -5.68 -25.46
CA PHE A 178 -45.55 -5.10 -25.42
C PHE A 178 -45.45 -3.66 -24.92
N ALA A 179 -45.90 -2.68 -25.69
CA ALA A 179 -45.80 -1.27 -25.34
C ALA A 179 -47.12 -0.54 -25.57
N SER A 180 -47.58 0.24 -24.59
CA SER A 180 -48.69 1.18 -24.74
C SER A 180 -48.12 2.57 -25.04
N GLU A 181 -48.47 3.14 -26.21
CA GLU A 181 -48.10 4.47 -26.78
C GLU A 181 -46.65 4.98 -26.62
N SER A 182 -45.73 4.13 -26.16
CA SER A 182 -44.37 4.46 -25.72
C SER A 182 -43.34 4.22 -26.83
N LYS A 183 -42.19 4.90 -26.75
CA LYS A 183 -41.11 4.76 -27.75
C LYS A 183 -40.17 3.62 -27.38
N VAL A 184 -40.36 2.47 -28.02
CA VAL A 184 -39.46 1.31 -27.89
C VAL A 184 -38.47 1.30 -29.06
N TYR A 185 -37.18 1.22 -28.74
CA TYR A 185 -36.12 1.08 -29.73
C TYR A 185 -35.51 -0.32 -29.66
N VAL A 186 -35.65 -1.07 -30.76
CA VAL A 186 -35.07 -2.41 -30.95
C VAL A 186 -34.12 -2.35 -32.13
N ASP A 187 -32.86 -2.74 -31.95
CA ASP A 187 -31.86 -2.74 -33.03
C ASP A 187 -31.79 -1.43 -33.84
N GLY A 188 -32.13 -0.29 -33.20
CA GLY A 188 -31.98 1.06 -33.73
C GLY A 188 -33.21 1.57 -34.44
N LYS A 189 -34.25 0.74 -34.52
CA LYS A 189 -35.52 1.13 -35.13
C LYS A 189 -36.53 1.41 -34.03
N LEU A 190 -37.19 2.56 -34.15
CA LEU A 190 -38.36 2.88 -33.35
C LEU A 190 -39.49 1.95 -33.81
N VAL A 191 -40.04 1.20 -32.87
CA VAL A 191 -41.14 0.28 -33.15
C VAL A 191 -42.36 0.75 -32.37
N HIS A 192 -43.50 0.86 -33.05
CA HIS A 192 -44.75 1.36 -32.50
C HIS A 192 -45.79 0.23 -32.50
N GLY A 193 -46.41 -0.03 -31.35
CA GLY A 193 -47.63 -0.83 -31.22
C GLY A 193 -47.48 -2.34 -31.48
N ASP A 194 -47.93 -3.12 -30.51
CA ASP A 194 -48.05 -4.58 -30.48
C ASP A 194 -46.78 -5.45 -30.55
N ALA A 195 -46.93 -6.67 -30.02
CA ALA A 195 -45.88 -7.60 -29.65
C ALA A 195 -44.79 -7.80 -30.71
N ILE A 196 -43.60 -7.27 -30.46
CA ILE A 196 -42.46 -7.42 -31.38
C ILE A 196 -41.78 -8.75 -31.09
N ARG A 197 -41.89 -9.74 -32.00
CA ARG A 197 -41.14 -11.00 -31.95
C ARG A 197 -39.77 -10.84 -32.63
N LEU A 198 -38.70 -11.15 -31.91
CA LEU A 198 -37.33 -11.18 -32.45
C LEU A 198 -36.75 -12.57 -32.29
N ASP A 199 -36.65 -13.33 -33.38
CA ASP A 199 -35.92 -14.61 -33.40
C ASP A 199 -34.46 -14.38 -33.81
N ARG A 200 -33.52 -14.90 -33.02
CA ARG A 200 -32.09 -14.84 -33.33
C ARG A 200 -31.49 -16.24 -33.35
N ASP A 201 -31.24 -16.78 -34.53
CA ASP A 201 -30.46 -18.00 -34.73
C ASP A 201 -28.98 -17.65 -34.88
N LEU A 202 -28.16 -17.95 -33.88
CA LEU A 202 -26.71 -17.71 -33.93
C LEU A 202 -25.98 -19.03 -34.15
N VAL A 203 -25.72 -19.33 -35.42
CA VAL A 203 -24.94 -20.48 -35.86
C VAL A 203 -23.57 -19.97 -36.33
N ASN A 204 -22.62 -19.87 -35.40
CA ASN A 204 -21.20 -19.63 -35.67
C ASN A 204 -20.77 -18.16 -35.97
N VAL A 205 -19.52 -17.84 -35.63
CA VAL A 205 -18.97 -16.49 -35.38
C VAL A 205 -18.91 -15.57 -36.64
N LYS A 206 -19.33 -16.02 -37.82
CA LYS A 206 -19.08 -15.32 -39.10
C LYS A 206 -20.02 -14.15 -39.44
N ASP A 207 -21.24 -14.07 -38.87
CA ASP A 207 -22.25 -13.10 -39.36
C ASP A 207 -22.44 -11.83 -38.52
N ASN A 208 -21.60 -11.58 -37.50
CA ASN A 208 -21.78 -10.47 -36.54
C ASN A 208 -21.32 -9.06 -37.01
N MET A 209 -21.03 -8.87 -38.30
CA MET A 209 -20.45 -7.61 -38.82
C MET A 209 -21.49 -6.47 -39.04
N CYS A 210 -22.80 -6.73 -38.99
CA CYS A 210 -23.85 -5.75 -39.30
C CYS A 210 -24.26 -4.83 -38.12
N SER A 211 -23.90 -5.19 -36.89
CA SER A 211 -24.43 -4.58 -35.65
C SER A 211 -23.81 -3.22 -35.30
N LEU A 212 -22.57 -2.97 -35.76
CA LEU A 212 -21.74 -1.84 -35.33
C LEU A 212 -22.02 -0.53 -36.08
N GLN A 213 -22.46 -0.62 -37.34
CA GLN A 213 -22.86 0.55 -38.14
C GLN A 213 -24.18 1.14 -37.62
N LYS A 214 -25.07 0.29 -37.10
CA LYS A 214 -26.30 0.69 -36.42
C LYS A 214 -26.00 1.42 -35.11
N ALA A 215 -25.06 0.92 -34.29
CA ALA A 215 -24.66 1.51 -32.99
C ALA A 215 -24.31 3.02 -33.08
N LEU A 216 -23.71 3.46 -34.19
CA LEU A 216 -23.37 4.86 -34.44
C LEU A 216 -24.58 5.75 -34.80
N GLU A 217 -25.64 5.18 -35.38
CA GLU A 217 -26.88 5.88 -35.71
C GLU A 217 -27.73 6.16 -34.45
N TYR A 218 -27.63 5.33 -33.39
CA TYR A 218 -28.34 5.53 -32.12
C TYR A 218 -27.94 6.79 -31.36
N THR A 219 -26.66 7.17 -31.39
CA THR A 219 -26.15 8.36 -30.70
C THR A 219 -26.74 9.64 -31.29
N LYS A 220 -27.09 9.62 -32.58
CA LYS A 220 -27.80 10.71 -33.26
C LYS A 220 -29.28 10.77 -32.87
N ALA A 221 -29.93 9.63 -32.63
CA ALA A 221 -31.37 9.57 -32.34
C ALA A 221 -31.73 9.90 -30.87
N LEU A 222 -30.82 9.67 -29.91
CA LEU A 222 -31.07 9.79 -28.47
C LEU A 222 -30.73 11.15 -27.85
N GLY A 223 -30.21 12.11 -28.62
CA GLY A 223 -30.05 13.51 -28.19
C GLY A 223 -29.34 13.70 -26.84
N SER A 224 -28.10 13.20 -26.73
CA SER A 224 -27.16 13.35 -25.59
C SER A 224 -27.00 12.15 -24.63
N CYS A 225 -26.82 10.92 -25.13
CA CYS A 225 -26.30 9.81 -24.32
C CYS A 225 -25.07 9.17 -24.98
N VAL A 226 -23.95 9.14 -24.26
CA VAL A 226 -22.67 8.55 -24.68
C VAL A 226 -22.47 7.24 -23.91
N PHE A 227 -22.25 6.13 -24.61
CA PHE A 227 -21.87 4.85 -23.99
C PHE A 227 -20.35 4.74 -23.90
N ILE A 228 -19.82 4.43 -22.72
CA ILE A 228 -18.38 4.20 -22.49
C ILE A 228 -18.21 2.83 -21.84
N GLY A 229 -17.46 1.94 -22.50
CA GLY A 229 -17.06 0.64 -21.95
C GLY A 229 -15.80 0.08 -22.65
N PRO A 230 -14.91 -0.63 -21.91
CA PRO A 230 -13.60 -1.09 -22.40
C PRO A 230 -13.64 -2.05 -23.61
N GLN A 231 -14.75 -2.75 -23.84
CA GLN A 231 -14.92 -3.69 -24.96
C GLN A 231 -15.03 -3.03 -26.34
N PHE A 232 -15.28 -1.72 -26.43
CA PHE A 232 -15.27 -0.98 -27.70
C PHE A 232 -13.87 -0.95 -28.34
N ARG A 233 -12.80 -1.19 -27.55
CA ARG A 233 -11.40 -1.19 -28.01
C ARG A 233 -10.94 -2.53 -28.58
N GLU A 234 -11.37 -3.66 -28.02
CA GLU A 234 -10.93 -5.00 -28.43
C GLU A 234 -11.55 -5.45 -29.77
N LEU A 235 -12.78 -5.01 -30.06
CA LEU A 235 -13.53 -5.43 -31.25
C LEU A 235 -13.13 -4.64 -32.52
N LYS A 236 -12.73 -3.37 -32.38
CA LYS A 236 -12.16 -2.56 -33.49
C LYS A 236 -10.86 -3.16 -34.02
N TRP A 237 -10.10 -3.82 -33.16
CA TRP A 237 -8.81 -4.44 -33.47
C TRP A 237 -8.96 -5.73 -34.30
N LYS A 238 -9.89 -6.63 -33.95
CA LYS A 238 -10.18 -7.85 -34.75
C LYS A 238 -10.67 -7.56 -36.17
N ILE A 239 -11.30 -6.41 -36.39
CA ILE A 239 -11.74 -5.93 -37.73
C ILE A 239 -10.53 -5.54 -38.58
N GLN A 240 -9.52 -4.91 -38.00
CA GLN A 240 -8.32 -4.47 -38.73
C GLN A 240 -7.40 -5.64 -39.10
N GLU A 241 -7.36 -6.70 -38.29
CA GLU A 241 -6.64 -7.94 -38.59
C GLU A 241 -7.27 -8.71 -39.76
N LYS A 242 -8.61 -8.83 -39.78
CA LYS A 242 -9.33 -9.58 -40.82
C LYS A 242 -9.28 -8.89 -42.19
N VAL A 243 -9.27 -7.55 -42.22
CA VAL A 243 -9.13 -6.76 -43.46
C VAL A 243 -7.72 -6.88 -44.04
N LYS A 244 -6.69 -7.07 -43.19
CA LYS A 244 -5.33 -7.39 -43.63
C LYS A 244 -5.16 -8.83 -44.13
N SER A 245 -5.97 -9.78 -43.66
CA SER A 245 -5.92 -11.18 -44.13
C SER A 245 -6.74 -11.43 -45.41
N LEU A 246 -7.52 -10.45 -45.88
CA LEU A 246 -8.36 -10.53 -47.07
C LEU A 246 -7.73 -9.85 -48.31
N SER A 247 -6.47 -9.42 -48.22
CA SER A 247 -5.72 -8.85 -49.34
C SER A 247 -4.93 -9.90 -50.13
N ASP A 248 -5.51 -11.08 -50.35
CA ASP A 248 -5.05 -12.05 -51.35
C ASP A 248 -5.76 -11.72 -52.68
N PRO A 249 -5.06 -11.46 -53.80
CA PRO A 249 -5.66 -10.99 -55.04
C PRO A 249 -6.61 -11.99 -55.74
N SER A 250 -6.76 -13.19 -55.21
CA SER A 250 -7.57 -14.27 -55.82
C SER A 250 -9.06 -14.22 -55.49
N ASP A 251 -9.48 -13.49 -54.45
CA ASP A 251 -10.88 -13.26 -54.11
C ASP A 251 -11.27 -11.84 -54.53
N GLY A 252 -11.94 -11.67 -55.67
CA GLY A 252 -12.22 -10.39 -56.36
C GLY A 252 -13.04 -9.32 -55.61
N PHE A 253 -12.58 -8.89 -54.43
CA PHE A 253 -13.13 -7.79 -53.64
C PHE A 253 -12.16 -6.61 -53.56
N THR A 254 -12.55 -5.48 -54.16
CA THR A 254 -11.83 -4.20 -54.04
C THR A 254 -12.33 -3.45 -52.79
N VAL A 255 -11.51 -3.34 -51.74
CA VAL A 255 -11.79 -2.46 -50.60
C VAL A 255 -11.27 -1.06 -50.91
N SER A 256 -12.17 -0.08 -51.05
CA SER A 256 -11.80 1.33 -51.28
C SER A 256 -11.08 1.92 -50.07
N ALA A 257 -9.84 2.37 -50.26
CA ALA A 257 -9.00 3.03 -49.23
C ALA A 257 -9.52 4.41 -48.77
N SER A 258 -10.65 4.91 -49.29
CA SER A 258 -11.19 6.24 -48.96
C SER A 258 -11.92 6.34 -47.61
N VAL A 259 -12.18 5.22 -46.91
CA VAL A 259 -12.91 5.21 -45.63
C VAL A 259 -12.00 5.41 -44.41
N LEU A 260 -10.69 5.21 -44.54
CA LEU A 260 -9.75 5.28 -43.41
C LEU A 260 -9.17 6.68 -43.12
N ASN A 261 -9.40 7.68 -43.98
CA ASN A 261 -8.65 8.95 -43.97
C ASN A 261 -9.50 10.25 -43.97
N GLN A 262 -10.78 10.25 -43.59
CA GLN A 262 -11.51 11.52 -43.46
C GLN A 262 -11.28 12.19 -42.08
N PRO A 263 -10.88 13.48 -42.04
CA PRO A 263 -10.68 14.22 -40.79
C PRO A 263 -12.02 14.55 -40.12
N LEU A 264 -12.07 14.44 -38.80
CA LEU A 264 -13.15 15.00 -37.98
C LEU A 264 -12.91 16.52 -37.85
N CYS A 265 -13.69 17.29 -38.61
CA CYS A 265 -14.04 18.71 -38.45
C CYS A 265 -12.96 19.73 -38.05
N ASP A 266 -12.72 20.70 -38.94
CA ASP A 266 -12.07 21.99 -38.66
C ASP A 266 -12.90 22.87 -37.71
N GLY A 267 -12.22 23.55 -36.77
CA GLY A 267 -12.74 24.79 -36.19
C GLY A 267 -12.87 24.90 -34.68
N VAL A 268 -11.84 24.58 -33.89
CA VAL A 268 -11.59 25.21 -32.57
C VAL A 268 -10.08 25.29 -32.33
N VAL A 269 -9.47 26.46 -32.46
CA VAL A 269 -8.09 26.71 -31.99
C VAL A 269 -8.17 27.07 -30.50
N ILE A 270 -7.94 26.11 -29.60
CA ILE A 270 -7.64 26.40 -28.19
C ILE A 270 -6.12 26.48 -28.05
N LYS A 271 -5.61 27.70 -27.84
CA LYS A 271 -4.24 27.91 -27.35
C LYS A 271 -4.18 27.37 -25.91
N LEU A 272 -3.50 26.24 -25.72
CA LEU A 272 -3.13 25.73 -24.40
C LEU A 272 -1.99 26.59 -23.81
N LEU A 273 -2.34 27.45 -22.85
CA LEU A 273 -1.41 27.93 -21.84
C LEU A 273 -1.06 26.75 -20.93
N ALA A 274 0.22 26.62 -20.58
CA ALA A 274 0.80 25.54 -19.80
C ALA A 274 -0.04 25.14 -18.57
N ALA A 275 -0.62 23.94 -18.59
CA ALA A 275 -1.30 23.33 -17.45
C ALA A 275 -0.36 22.34 -16.75
N GLN A 276 -0.01 22.61 -15.49
CA GLN A 276 0.97 21.89 -14.66
C GLN A 276 0.39 20.70 -13.87
N SER A 277 -0.56 19.92 -14.41
CA SER A 277 -0.96 18.66 -13.75
C SER A 277 -1.62 17.66 -14.70
N THR A 278 -1.20 16.40 -14.59
CA THR A 278 -1.68 15.26 -15.40
C THR A 278 -3.07 14.78 -15.01
N GLU A 279 -3.54 15.10 -13.78
CA GLU A 279 -4.88 14.75 -13.28
C GLU A 279 -6.00 15.33 -14.16
N GLN A 280 -5.82 16.54 -14.70
CA GLN A 280 -6.82 17.14 -15.58
C GLN A 280 -6.74 16.58 -17.02
N CYS A 281 -5.56 16.22 -17.53
CA CYS A 281 -5.42 15.76 -18.91
C CYS A 281 -6.08 14.39 -19.20
N VAL A 282 -6.14 13.48 -18.21
CA VAL A 282 -6.81 12.17 -18.37
C VAL A 282 -8.33 12.32 -18.41
N TYR A 283 -8.89 13.26 -17.63
CA TYR A 283 -10.31 13.63 -17.70
C TYR A 283 -10.66 14.49 -18.93
N PHE A 284 -9.74 15.34 -19.42
CA PHE A 284 -9.98 16.23 -20.56
C PHE A 284 -9.97 15.51 -21.92
N THR A 285 -9.15 14.48 -22.10
CA THR A 285 -9.04 13.75 -23.39
C THR A 285 -10.18 12.77 -23.65
N THR A 286 -10.84 12.28 -22.60
CA THR A 286 -12.07 11.50 -22.76
C THR A 286 -13.24 12.37 -23.22
N MET A 287 -13.17 13.69 -23.02
CA MET A 287 -14.20 14.65 -23.46
C MET A 287 -13.92 15.34 -24.81
N TYR A 288 -12.66 15.53 -25.24
CA TYR A 288 -12.36 16.45 -26.37
C TYR A 288 -11.34 15.98 -27.43
N GLY A 289 -11.27 14.68 -27.73
CA GLY A 289 -10.82 14.21 -29.07
C GLY A 289 -9.43 14.68 -29.56
N LEU A 290 -8.41 14.63 -28.71
CA LEU A 290 -7.01 14.82 -29.16
C LEU A 290 -6.51 13.63 -29.99
N ASP A 291 -5.62 13.92 -30.94
CA ASP A 291 -4.98 12.94 -31.82
C ASP A 291 -4.23 11.87 -31.02
N ARG A 292 -4.64 10.60 -31.20
CA ARG A 292 -4.15 9.45 -30.43
C ARG A 292 -2.66 9.20 -30.62
N LYS A 293 -2.05 9.66 -31.72
CA LYS A 293 -0.62 9.44 -31.99
C LYS A 293 0.28 10.23 -31.03
N VAL A 294 -0.09 11.47 -30.72
CA VAL A 294 0.68 12.37 -29.84
C VAL A 294 0.56 11.95 -28.37
N TYR A 295 -0.61 11.49 -27.94
CA TYR A 295 -0.82 10.98 -26.57
C TYR A 295 -0.16 9.60 -26.34
N TRP A 296 -0.10 8.78 -27.40
CA TRP A 296 0.56 7.47 -27.39
C TRP A 296 2.08 7.58 -27.26
N GLU A 297 2.69 8.47 -28.04
CA GLU A 297 4.11 8.79 -27.91
C GLU A 297 4.42 9.37 -26.51
N PHE A 298 3.50 10.06 -25.85
CA PHE A 298 3.76 10.64 -24.53
C PHE A 298 3.66 9.64 -23.35
N LEU A 299 2.70 8.70 -23.34
CA LEU A 299 2.52 7.77 -22.20
C LEU A 299 3.45 6.55 -22.24
N VAL A 300 3.90 6.13 -23.43
CA VAL A 300 4.76 4.96 -23.57
C VAL A 300 6.22 5.34 -23.80
N ALA A 301 6.53 6.55 -24.29
CA ALA A 301 7.91 7.04 -24.39
C ALA A 301 8.44 7.69 -23.11
N CYS A 302 7.66 7.81 -22.04
CA CYS A 302 8.16 8.33 -20.78
C CYS A 302 8.95 7.25 -20.03
N PRO A 303 10.20 7.54 -19.61
CA PRO A 303 10.92 6.68 -18.69
C PRO A 303 10.09 6.46 -17.41
N VAL A 304 10.00 5.20 -16.98
CA VAL A 304 9.07 4.80 -15.91
C VAL A 304 9.73 4.91 -14.53
N GLY A 305 8.98 5.40 -13.53
CA GLY A 305 9.38 5.38 -12.12
C GLY A 305 9.29 3.98 -11.49
N ARG A 306 9.75 3.84 -10.24
CA ARG A 306 9.92 2.52 -9.58
C ARG A 306 8.66 1.68 -9.62
N VAL A 307 7.52 2.28 -9.29
CA VAL A 307 6.25 1.57 -9.17
C VAL A 307 5.73 1.12 -10.53
N GLY A 308 5.93 1.92 -11.58
CA GLY A 308 5.52 1.54 -12.92
C GLY A 308 6.35 0.39 -13.51
N ILE A 309 7.65 0.29 -13.15
CA ILE A 309 8.49 -0.88 -13.50
C ILE A 309 7.93 -2.15 -12.88
N VAL A 310 7.70 -2.13 -11.57
CA VAL A 310 7.21 -3.29 -10.81
C VAL A 310 5.84 -3.73 -11.33
N PHE A 311 4.93 -2.78 -11.54
CA PHE A 311 3.61 -3.06 -12.11
C PHE A 311 3.70 -3.69 -13.49
N ARG A 312 4.54 -3.13 -14.37
CA ARG A 312 4.73 -3.66 -15.72
C ARG A 312 5.26 -5.09 -15.69
N ILE A 313 6.33 -5.35 -14.94
CA ILE A 313 6.91 -6.70 -14.88
C ILE A 313 5.91 -7.70 -14.29
N GLN A 314 5.19 -7.33 -13.23
CA GLN A 314 4.19 -8.18 -12.62
C GLN A 314 3.08 -8.59 -13.61
N ASP A 315 2.50 -7.63 -14.31
CA ASP A 315 1.37 -7.88 -15.21
C ASP A 315 1.80 -8.78 -16.39
N GLU A 316 2.94 -8.46 -17.01
CA GLU A 316 3.45 -9.25 -18.14
C GLU A 316 3.83 -10.68 -17.69
N LEU A 317 4.44 -10.85 -16.51
CA LEU A 317 4.69 -12.18 -15.95
C LEU A 317 3.39 -12.97 -15.78
N ASN A 318 2.31 -12.37 -15.27
CA ASN A 318 1.04 -13.06 -15.09
C ASN A 318 0.40 -13.52 -16.42
N GLU A 319 0.54 -12.74 -17.49
CA GLU A 319 0.08 -13.16 -18.83
C GLU A 319 0.89 -14.38 -19.34
N PHE A 320 2.21 -14.37 -19.19
CA PHE A 320 3.00 -15.55 -19.57
C PHE A 320 2.77 -16.78 -18.67
N ILE A 321 2.44 -16.57 -17.38
CA ILE A 321 1.96 -17.65 -16.50
C ILE A 321 0.66 -18.23 -17.06
N ARG A 322 -0.27 -17.37 -17.46
CA ARG A 322 -1.56 -17.76 -18.05
C ARG A 322 -1.39 -18.57 -19.32
N ASP A 323 -0.35 -18.30 -20.11
CA ASP A 323 -0.02 -19.06 -21.32
C ASP A 323 0.79 -20.34 -21.06
N GLY A 324 1.07 -20.66 -19.80
CA GLY A 324 1.67 -21.93 -19.41
C GLY A 324 3.19 -21.99 -19.55
N LYS A 325 3.87 -20.84 -19.57
CA LYS A 325 5.34 -20.79 -19.42
C LYS A 325 5.74 -21.33 -18.06
N THR A 326 6.89 -21.98 -17.98
CA THR A 326 7.42 -22.53 -16.73
C THR A 326 8.05 -21.43 -15.86
N VAL A 327 8.14 -21.67 -14.55
CA VAL A 327 8.79 -20.73 -13.61
C VAL A 327 10.21 -20.38 -14.07
N ALA A 328 11.01 -21.38 -14.48
CA ALA A 328 12.39 -21.16 -14.89
C ALA A 328 12.50 -20.28 -16.16
N GLU A 329 11.59 -20.44 -17.12
CA GLU A 329 11.53 -19.56 -18.28
C GLU A 329 11.20 -18.12 -17.88
N LEU A 330 10.21 -17.94 -17.00
CA LEU A 330 9.74 -16.62 -16.56
C LEU A 330 10.80 -15.85 -15.77
N MET A 331 11.60 -16.53 -14.95
CA MET A 331 12.73 -15.93 -14.25
C MET A 331 13.75 -15.29 -15.21
N ASN A 332 13.85 -15.80 -16.44
CA ASN A 332 14.73 -15.27 -17.48
C ASN A 332 14.02 -14.27 -18.41
N ILE A 333 12.76 -14.53 -18.76
CA ILE A 333 11.94 -13.64 -19.61
C ILE A 333 11.71 -12.30 -18.91
N GLY A 334 11.44 -12.29 -17.61
CA GLY A 334 11.18 -11.05 -16.87
C GLY A 334 12.35 -10.06 -16.85
N LYS A 335 13.60 -10.55 -17.03
CA LYS A 335 14.81 -9.69 -17.15
C LYS A 335 14.94 -9.00 -18.49
N GLN A 336 14.12 -9.39 -19.46
CA GLN A 336 14.17 -8.88 -20.82
C GLN A 336 13.11 -7.81 -21.06
N PHE A 337 12.14 -7.61 -20.17
CA PHE A 337 11.05 -6.66 -20.41
C PHE A 337 11.54 -5.22 -20.53
N LEU A 338 12.34 -4.74 -19.57
CA LEU A 338 12.74 -3.33 -19.51
C LEU A 338 14.25 -3.21 -19.38
N GLY A 339 14.84 -2.29 -20.13
CA GLY A 339 16.25 -1.91 -20.04
C GLY A 339 16.44 -0.58 -19.31
N VAL A 340 17.71 -0.21 -19.10
CA VAL A 340 18.11 1.04 -18.45
C VAL A 340 17.51 2.26 -19.16
N ASN A 341 17.39 2.24 -20.49
CA ASN A 341 16.85 3.37 -21.25
C ASN A 341 15.33 3.55 -21.10
N GLN A 342 14.60 2.53 -20.66
CA GLN A 342 13.14 2.60 -20.48
C GLN A 342 12.72 3.06 -19.08
N VAL A 343 13.67 3.31 -18.19
CA VAL A 343 13.40 3.63 -16.79
C VAL A 343 14.04 4.96 -16.41
N LEU A 344 13.48 5.65 -15.41
CA LEU A 344 14.10 6.87 -14.90
C LEU A 344 15.51 6.57 -14.36
N PRO A 345 16.49 7.49 -14.53
CA PRO A 345 17.87 7.29 -14.07
C PRO A 345 17.93 6.84 -12.61
N GLY A 346 18.71 5.82 -12.25
CA GLY A 346 18.83 5.35 -10.86
C GLY A 346 17.61 4.62 -10.29
N VAL A 347 16.51 4.46 -11.05
CA VAL A 347 15.34 3.69 -10.60
C VAL A 347 15.56 2.18 -10.77
N GLY A 348 16.31 1.76 -11.79
CA GLY A 348 16.67 0.33 -11.97
C GLY A 348 17.42 -0.22 -10.76
N GLU A 349 18.25 0.60 -10.10
CA GLU A 349 18.97 0.26 -8.87
C GLU A 349 18.04 0.07 -7.65
N LEU A 350 16.81 0.61 -7.70
CA LEU A 350 15.80 0.47 -6.62
C LEU A 350 14.95 -0.80 -6.72
N VAL A 351 15.13 -1.58 -7.79
CA VAL A 351 14.36 -2.79 -8.09
C VAL A 351 15.33 -3.96 -8.19
N GLU A 352 15.76 -4.47 -7.03
CA GLU A 352 16.64 -5.63 -6.95
C GLU A 352 15.95 -6.91 -7.45
N GLU A 353 14.66 -7.04 -7.18
CA GLU A 353 13.85 -8.15 -7.65
C GLU A 353 12.37 -7.78 -7.79
N VAL A 354 11.66 -8.54 -8.62
CA VAL A 354 10.19 -8.52 -8.70
C VAL A 354 9.69 -9.93 -8.46
N GLN A 355 8.75 -10.05 -7.54
CA GLN A 355 8.14 -11.31 -7.15
C GLN A 355 6.65 -11.31 -7.47
N VAL A 356 6.15 -12.39 -8.07
CA VAL A 356 4.72 -12.55 -8.39
C VAL A 356 4.31 -14.01 -8.22
N GLU A 357 3.07 -14.24 -7.82
CA GLU A 357 2.46 -15.56 -7.88
C GLU A 357 1.29 -15.56 -8.85
N GLY A 358 1.23 -16.61 -9.68
CA GLY A 358 0.13 -16.82 -10.62
C GLY A 358 -0.24 -18.30 -10.70
N THR A 359 -1.37 -18.60 -11.35
CA THR A 359 -1.87 -19.98 -11.50
C THR A 359 -1.36 -20.60 -12.80
N PHE A 360 -0.34 -21.44 -12.68
CA PHE A 360 0.20 -22.23 -13.79
C PHE A 360 -0.73 -23.42 -14.08
N PRO A 361 -0.52 -24.14 -15.21
CA PRO A 361 -1.24 -25.39 -15.49
C PRO A 361 -1.13 -26.43 -14.36
N ASP A 362 -0.08 -26.38 -13.55
CA ASP A 362 0.18 -27.27 -12.41
C ASP A 362 -0.10 -26.60 -11.03
N GLY A 363 -0.87 -25.51 -11.02
CA GLY A 363 -1.27 -24.78 -9.81
C GLY A 363 -0.42 -23.53 -9.52
N THR A 364 -0.67 -22.88 -8.38
CA THR A 364 -0.01 -21.63 -8.03
C THR A 364 1.48 -21.82 -7.76
N LYS A 365 2.34 -20.96 -8.33
CA LYS A 365 3.79 -20.93 -8.08
C LYS A 365 4.29 -19.49 -7.95
N LEU A 366 5.36 -19.32 -7.18
CA LEU A 366 6.14 -18.09 -7.08
C LEU A 366 7.15 -18.01 -8.22
N VAL A 367 7.22 -16.82 -8.83
CA VAL A 367 8.28 -16.41 -9.75
C VAL A 367 9.00 -15.22 -9.13
N THR A 368 10.33 -15.33 -9.04
CA THR A 368 11.20 -14.23 -8.63
C THR A 368 12.15 -13.88 -9.76
N VAL A 369 12.03 -12.65 -10.27
CA VAL A 369 12.92 -12.09 -11.28
C VAL A 369 13.96 -11.23 -10.57
N HIS A 370 15.19 -11.75 -10.46
CA HIS A 370 16.31 -11.01 -9.88
C HIS A 370 16.98 -10.10 -10.91
N SER A 371 17.27 -8.86 -10.48
CA SER A 371 17.87 -7.79 -11.27
C SER A 371 17.15 -7.62 -12.62
N PRO A 372 15.85 -7.28 -12.61
CA PRO A 372 15.05 -7.20 -13.83
C PRO A 372 15.54 -6.13 -14.82
N ILE A 373 16.21 -5.08 -14.33
CA ILE A 373 16.82 -4.04 -15.17
C ILE A 373 18.32 -4.36 -15.32
N CYS A 374 18.66 -5.24 -16.25
CA CYS A 374 20.04 -5.68 -16.46
C CYS A 374 20.55 -5.52 -17.90
N GLN A 375 19.75 -4.92 -18.78
CA GLN A 375 20.09 -4.67 -20.19
C GLN A 375 20.00 -3.18 -20.49
N GLU A 376 20.70 -2.72 -21.52
CA GLU A 376 20.61 -1.33 -21.96
C GLU A 376 19.20 -1.01 -22.48
N ASN A 377 18.65 -1.90 -23.32
CA ASN A 377 17.29 -1.84 -23.84
C ASN A 377 16.56 -3.15 -23.58
N GLY A 378 15.31 -3.07 -23.16
CA GLY A 378 14.42 -4.22 -23.04
C GLY A 378 13.80 -4.61 -24.38
N ASP A 379 13.30 -5.84 -24.46
CA ASP A 379 12.43 -6.29 -25.54
C ASP A 379 11.00 -5.79 -25.29
N LEU A 380 10.67 -4.69 -25.95
CA LEU A 380 9.37 -4.03 -25.83
C LEU A 380 8.21 -4.86 -26.40
N ASN A 381 8.48 -5.90 -27.20
CA ASN A 381 7.45 -6.84 -27.62
C ASN A 381 7.04 -7.74 -26.45
N LEU A 382 8.02 -8.16 -25.64
CA LEU A 382 7.76 -8.93 -24.42
C LEU A 382 7.15 -8.04 -23.32
N ALA A 383 7.60 -6.79 -23.21
CA ALA A 383 7.08 -5.84 -22.22
C ALA A 383 5.68 -5.31 -22.53
N LEU A 384 5.15 -5.57 -23.73
CA LEU A 384 3.81 -5.17 -24.15
C LEU A 384 3.00 -6.40 -24.61
N TYR A 385 3.42 -7.59 -24.19
CA TYR A 385 2.80 -8.83 -24.60
C TYR A 385 1.34 -8.88 -24.13
N GLY A 386 0.43 -9.36 -24.98
CA GLY A 386 -1.01 -9.40 -24.64
C GLY A 386 -1.70 -8.04 -24.48
N SER A 387 -0.97 -6.91 -24.50
CA SER A 387 -1.54 -5.57 -24.32
C SER A 387 -2.24 -5.03 -25.58
N PHE A 388 -1.90 -5.59 -26.75
CA PHE A 388 -2.32 -5.13 -28.09
C PHE A 388 -1.92 -3.69 -28.41
N LEU A 389 -0.97 -3.15 -27.65
CA LEU A 389 -0.43 -1.83 -27.86
C LEU A 389 0.67 -1.87 -28.95
N PRO A 390 0.76 -0.84 -29.81
CA PRO A 390 1.81 -0.80 -30.82
C PRO A 390 3.17 -0.62 -30.15
N VAL A 391 4.09 -1.55 -30.42
CA VAL A 391 5.43 -1.53 -29.83
C VAL A 391 6.22 -0.32 -30.35
N PRO A 392 6.67 0.59 -29.49
CA PRO A 392 7.44 1.76 -29.92
C PRO A 392 8.85 1.39 -30.37
N SER A 393 9.47 2.24 -31.20
CA SER A 393 10.90 2.16 -31.47
C SER A 393 11.69 2.49 -30.21
N VAL A 394 12.74 1.74 -29.92
CA VAL A 394 13.65 1.99 -28.78
C VAL A 394 14.30 3.37 -28.88
N GLU A 395 14.46 3.91 -30.08
CA GLU A 395 15.06 5.23 -30.33
C GLU A 395 14.32 6.37 -29.64
N ILE A 396 13.02 6.24 -29.35
CA ILE A 396 12.27 7.31 -28.68
C ILE A 396 12.73 7.55 -27.23
N PHE A 397 13.37 6.55 -26.64
CA PHE A 397 13.96 6.63 -25.31
C PHE A 397 15.40 7.18 -25.35
N SER A 398 16.03 7.23 -26.54
CA SER A 398 17.44 7.59 -26.71
C SER A 398 17.77 9.07 -26.45
N SER A 399 16.79 9.96 -26.62
CA SER A 399 16.92 11.40 -26.33
C SER A 399 16.82 11.72 -24.84
N ALA A 400 16.16 10.85 -24.05
CA ALA A 400 16.10 10.95 -22.59
C ALA A 400 17.39 10.44 -21.92
N SER A 401 18.14 9.53 -22.58
CA SER A 401 19.37 8.91 -22.08
C SER A 401 20.65 9.69 -22.41
N ALA A 402 20.65 10.65 -23.34
CA ALA A 402 21.86 11.38 -23.76
C ALA A 402 22.52 12.25 -22.65
N ASN A 403 21.84 12.48 -21.52
CA ASN A 403 22.36 13.19 -20.34
C ASN A 403 22.46 12.32 -19.08
N VAL A 404 22.33 10.99 -19.21
CA VAL A 404 22.17 10.09 -18.06
C VAL A 404 23.52 9.51 -17.63
N VAL A 405 24.13 10.15 -16.64
CA VAL A 405 25.18 9.52 -15.83
C VAL A 405 24.50 8.54 -14.88
N SER A 406 24.98 7.29 -14.81
CA SER A 406 24.62 6.38 -13.72
C SER A 406 24.76 7.14 -12.39
N MET A 407 23.72 7.13 -11.56
CA MET A 407 23.75 7.74 -10.22
C MET A 407 24.66 6.94 -9.26
N GLY A 408 25.37 5.91 -9.76
CA GLY A 408 26.14 4.96 -8.97
C GLY A 408 27.05 5.59 -7.93
N GLY A 409 27.16 4.91 -6.80
CA GLY A 409 27.94 5.36 -5.65
C GLY A 409 27.10 6.23 -4.72
N ARG A 410 27.59 7.43 -4.38
CA ARG A 410 26.94 8.33 -3.39
C ARG A 410 25.59 8.88 -3.84
N ASN A 411 25.27 8.88 -5.13
CA ASN A 411 24.06 9.54 -5.64
C ASN A 411 22.87 8.58 -5.77
N SER A 412 23.07 7.27 -5.56
CA SER A 412 21.99 6.28 -5.58
C SER A 412 21.04 6.48 -4.39
N PRO A 413 19.71 6.37 -4.57
CA PRO A 413 18.80 6.57 -3.46
C PRO A 413 19.04 5.55 -2.35
N GLY A 414 19.16 6.03 -1.11
CA GLY A 414 19.44 5.15 0.05
C GLY A 414 20.86 4.62 0.15
N ALA A 415 21.81 5.09 -0.68
CA ALA A 415 23.17 4.58 -0.70
C ALA A 415 23.82 4.57 0.70
N MET A 416 24.39 3.42 1.08
CA MET A 416 25.20 3.28 2.27
C MET A 416 26.68 3.39 1.88
N ILE A 417 27.37 4.36 2.45
CA ILE A 417 28.73 4.76 2.08
C ILE A 417 29.67 4.37 3.23
N PRO A 418 30.52 3.34 3.05
CA PRO A 418 31.45 2.92 4.07
C PRO A 418 32.47 4.02 4.37
N SER A 419 32.81 4.20 5.65
CA SER A 419 33.90 5.11 6.03
C SER A 419 35.28 4.46 5.85
N VAL A 420 36.29 5.30 5.60
CA VAL A 420 37.67 4.91 5.25
C VAL A 420 38.46 4.21 6.37
N LYS A 421 37.86 3.94 7.53
CA LYS A 421 38.54 3.36 8.72
C LYS A 421 38.95 1.88 8.59
N GLY A 422 38.78 1.24 7.43
CA GLY A 422 39.16 -0.15 7.18
C GLY A 422 38.19 -1.19 7.77
N ASP A 423 38.64 -2.45 7.85
CA ASP A 423 37.85 -3.58 8.35
C ASP A 423 37.52 -3.46 9.85
N ILE A 424 36.41 -4.08 10.25
CA ILE A 424 35.93 -4.06 11.65
C ILE A 424 36.48 -5.28 12.40
N LEU A 425 37.14 -5.05 13.53
CA LEU A 425 37.62 -6.10 14.43
C LEU A 425 36.46 -6.66 15.26
N LEU A 426 36.21 -7.97 15.15
CA LEU A 426 35.17 -8.68 15.89
C LEU A 426 35.71 -9.28 17.18
N ASN A 427 34.87 -9.30 18.22
CA ASN A 427 35.16 -9.94 19.51
C ASN A 427 36.48 -9.50 20.13
N ALA A 428 36.79 -8.20 19.98
CA ALA A 428 38.06 -7.63 20.43
C ALA A 428 38.35 -8.00 21.89
N GLN A 429 39.62 -8.29 22.18
CA GLN A 429 40.13 -8.65 23.51
C GLN A 429 39.62 -9.98 24.09
N ARG A 430 38.76 -10.73 23.37
CA ARG A 430 38.38 -12.09 23.80
C ARG A 430 39.47 -13.09 23.47
N ARG A 431 39.71 -14.03 24.39
CA ARG A 431 40.59 -15.17 24.16
C ARG A 431 40.06 -16.01 23.01
N THR A 432 40.96 -16.48 22.15
CA THR A 432 40.65 -17.44 21.10
C THR A 432 41.40 -18.75 21.25
N ILE A 433 40.81 -19.82 20.73
CA ILE A 433 41.45 -21.11 20.51
C ILE A 433 41.10 -21.63 19.12
N LYS A 434 42.07 -22.20 18.41
CA LYS A 434 41.80 -22.93 17.16
C LYS A 434 41.68 -24.42 17.43
N LEU A 435 40.59 -25.02 16.96
CA LEU A 435 40.32 -26.44 17.08
C LEU A 435 40.10 -27.06 15.72
N LYS A 436 40.74 -28.22 15.49
CA LYS A 436 40.42 -29.08 14.35
C LYS A 436 39.15 -29.87 14.69
N VAL A 437 38.09 -29.68 13.91
CA VAL A 437 36.79 -30.34 14.08
C VAL A 437 36.55 -31.25 12.88
N THR A 438 36.23 -32.51 13.13
CA THR A 438 35.93 -33.52 12.10
C THR A 438 34.48 -33.99 12.23
N SER A 439 33.73 -33.92 11.14
CA SER A 439 32.40 -34.52 11.06
C SER A 439 32.53 -36.03 10.88
N LEU A 440 32.04 -36.80 11.85
CA LEU A 440 31.92 -38.26 11.75
C LEU A 440 30.52 -38.69 11.30
N CYS A 441 29.66 -37.73 10.98
CA CYS A 441 28.27 -37.97 10.62
C CYS A 441 28.14 -38.25 9.12
N ASP A 442 27.05 -38.93 8.78
CA ASP A 442 26.61 -39.22 7.42
C ASP A 442 25.79 -38.08 6.79
N ARG A 443 25.61 -36.98 7.52
CA ARG A 443 24.83 -35.80 7.14
C ARG A 443 25.62 -34.51 7.44
N PRO A 444 25.35 -33.42 6.69
CA PRO A 444 26.01 -32.14 6.91
C PRO A 444 25.66 -31.55 8.28
N ILE A 445 26.66 -30.93 8.92
CA ILE A 445 26.52 -30.19 10.18
C ILE A 445 26.94 -28.74 9.95
N GLN A 446 26.20 -27.79 10.51
CA GLN A 446 26.50 -26.36 10.37
C GLN A 446 26.75 -25.74 11.75
N ASN A 447 27.97 -25.27 11.99
CA ASN A 447 28.36 -24.48 13.17
C ASN A 447 28.17 -22.99 12.86
N ILE A 448 27.73 -22.18 13.82
CA ILE A 448 27.21 -20.83 13.56
C ILE A 448 28.04 -19.81 14.32
N ALA A 449 28.60 -18.84 13.61
CA ALA A 449 29.13 -17.61 14.21
C ALA A 449 28.07 -16.51 14.11
N ALA A 450 28.21 -15.41 14.86
CA ALA A 450 27.25 -14.30 14.76
C ALA A 450 27.09 -13.88 13.27
N GLY A 451 25.84 -13.93 12.79
CA GLY A 451 25.46 -13.62 11.40
C GLY A 451 25.85 -14.64 10.32
N THR A 452 26.77 -15.58 10.56
CA THR A 452 27.35 -16.49 9.54
C THR A 452 27.37 -17.96 9.99
N ALA A 453 27.93 -18.86 9.17
CA ALA A 453 28.08 -20.26 9.55
C ALA A 453 29.25 -20.98 8.87
N VAL A 454 29.85 -21.91 9.58
CA VAL A 454 30.81 -22.91 9.09
C VAL A 454 30.08 -24.23 8.87
N ARG A 455 29.97 -24.64 7.62
CA ARG A 455 29.37 -25.92 7.23
C ARG A 455 30.42 -27.03 7.19
N PHE A 456 30.07 -28.23 7.63
CA PHE A 456 30.86 -29.46 7.58
C PHE A 456 30.06 -30.51 6.82
N GLU A 457 30.56 -30.97 5.68
CA GLU A 457 30.02 -32.12 4.99
C GLU A 457 30.41 -33.44 5.71
N PRO A 458 29.76 -34.58 5.40
CA PRO A 458 30.16 -35.88 5.93
C PRO A 458 31.65 -36.17 5.73
N GLY A 459 32.40 -36.42 6.81
CA GLY A 459 33.84 -36.66 6.78
C GLY A 459 34.72 -35.40 6.73
N ASP A 460 34.14 -34.20 6.56
CA ASP A 460 34.91 -32.96 6.51
C ASP A 460 35.69 -32.74 7.80
N THR A 461 36.90 -32.21 7.64
CA THR A 461 37.69 -31.71 8.76
C THR A 461 38.10 -30.28 8.51
N LYS A 462 37.74 -29.36 9.41
CA LYS A 462 38.06 -27.93 9.31
C LYS A 462 38.64 -27.44 10.62
N THR A 463 39.58 -26.51 10.55
CA THR A 463 40.05 -25.77 11.72
C THR A 463 39.11 -24.59 11.93
N VAL A 464 38.50 -24.52 13.11
CA VAL A 464 37.64 -23.40 13.52
C VAL A 464 38.30 -22.62 14.62
N GLU A 465 38.21 -21.30 14.54
CA GLU A 465 38.59 -20.42 15.64
C GLU A 465 37.36 -20.17 16.52
N LEU A 466 37.50 -20.45 17.81
CA LEU A 466 36.47 -20.22 18.82
C LEU A 466 36.90 -19.04 19.70
N VAL A 467 35.92 -18.28 20.17
CA VAL A 467 36.09 -17.19 21.15
C VAL A 467 35.40 -17.57 22.45
N ASP A 468 35.93 -17.11 23.58
CA ASP A 468 35.23 -17.21 24.85
C ASP A 468 33.88 -16.46 24.80
N ILE A 469 32.85 -17.03 25.44
CA ILE A 469 31.61 -16.29 25.70
C ILE A 469 31.88 -15.12 26.67
N ALA A 470 31.12 -14.05 26.51
CA ALA A 470 31.20 -12.87 27.36
C ALA A 470 30.13 -12.90 28.46
N GLY A 471 29.75 -11.72 28.96
CA GLY A 471 28.69 -11.58 29.96
C GLY A 471 29.00 -12.30 31.27
N ASN A 472 27.97 -12.89 31.88
CA ASN A 472 28.08 -13.68 33.11
C ASN A 472 28.82 -15.02 32.91
N ARG A 473 29.15 -15.38 31.66
CA ARG A 473 29.76 -16.65 31.26
C ARG A 473 28.95 -17.85 31.76
N VAL A 474 27.65 -17.84 31.50
CA VAL A 474 26.75 -18.94 31.85
C VAL A 474 26.25 -19.58 30.56
N VAL A 475 26.46 -20.89 30.41
CA VAL A 475 25.98 -21.65 29.25
C VAL A 475 24.65 -22.29 29.63
N ARG A 476 23.67 -22.20 28.73
CA ARG A 476 22.38 -22.88 28.86
C ARG A 476 21.97 -23.50 27.52
N GLY A 477 21.12 -24.51 27.58
CA GLY A 477 20.52 -25.09 26.38
C GLY A 477 21.38 -26.11 25.63
N GLY A 478 21.17 -26.19 24.32
CA GLY A 478 21.82 -27.17 23.44
C GLY A 478 21.54 -28.62 23.88
N ASN A 479 22.59 -29.39 24.17
CA ASN A 479 22.47 -30.79 24.62
C ASN A 479 22.52 -30.95 26.15
N GLY A 480 22.49 -29.84 26.91
CA GLY A 480 22.59 -29.84 28.38
C GLY A 480 23.92 -30.40 28.91
N LEU A 481 24.98 -30.35 28.09
CA LEU A 481 26.31 -30.85 28.45
C LEU A 481 27.01 -29.94 29.44
N THR A 482 26.90 -28.63 29.23
CA THR A 482 27.64 -27.57 29.92
C THR A 482 26.72 -26.59 30.65
N ASP A 483 25.48 -26.97 30.95
CA ASP A 483 24.52 -26.09 31.62
C ASP A 483 25.07 -25.57 32.97
N GLY A 484 25.11 -24.24 33.14
CA GLY A 484 25.65 -23.55 34.30
C GLY A 484 26.85 -22.63 33.98
N PRO A 485 27.53 -22.11 35.03
CA PRO A 485 28.71 -21.26 34.86
C PRO A 485 29.85 -21.95 34.11
N ALA A 486 30.44 -21.27 33.13
CA ALA A 486 31.59 -21.74 32.34
C ALA A 486 32.90 -21.57 33.12
N LEU A 487 33.03 -22.31 34.21
CA LEU A 487 34.18 -22.29 35.11
C LEU A 487 35.03 -23.57 34.97
N PRO A 488 36.37 -23.50 35.10
CA PRO A 488 37.25 -24.67 34.96
C PRO A 488 36.87 -25.84 35.87
N GLU A 489 36.40 -25.59 37.09
CA GLU A 489 35.97 -26.60 38.06
C GLU A 489 34.79 -27.46 37.57
N ASN A 490 34.01 -26.97 36.60
CA ASN A 490 32.89 -27.72 36.03
C ASN A 490 33.33 -28.71 34.93
N LEU A 491 34.58 -28.64 34.48
CA LEU A 491 35.08 -29.42 33.33
C LEU A 491 34.94 -30.93 33.53
N ASP A 492 35.30 -31.47 34.71
CA ASP A 492 35.20 -32.92 34.97
C ASP A 492 33.76 -33.42 34.88
N THR A 493 32.82 -32.64 35.39
CA THR A 493 31.39 -32.94 35.33
C THR A 493 30.87 -32.90 33.89
N VAL A 494 31.32 -31.90 33.11
CA VAL A 494 31.01 -31.79 31.68
C VAL A 494 31.57 -32.98 30.90
N MET A 495 32.83 -33.35 31.12
CA MET A 495 33.48 -34.45 30.39
C MET A 495 32.85 -35.81 30.73
N LYS A 496 32.39 -36.01 31.97
CA LYS A 496 31.55 -37.17 32.34
C LYS A 496 30.25 -37.21 31.53
N LYS A 497 29.58 -36.06 31.37
CA LYS A 497 28.35 -35.96 30.54
C LYS A 497 28.65 -36.26 29.07
N VAL A 498 29.70 -35.67 28.49
CA VAL A 498 30.17 -35.89 27.11
C VAL A 498 30.37 -37.39 26.86
N ALA A 499 31.11 -38.07 27.74
CA ALA A 499 31.34 -39.51 27.64
C ALA A 499 30.03 -40.32 27.79
N SER A 500 29.22 -40.03 28.83
CA SER A 500 27.99 -40.77 29.11
C SER A 500 26.94 -40.67 27.99
N LYS A 501 26.90 -39.54 27.27
CA LYS A 501 25.98 -39.30 26.15
C LYS A 501 26.57 -39.66 24.79
N GLY A 502 27.80 -40.21 24.75
CA GLY A 502 28.44 -40.64 23.51
C GLY A 502 28.84 -39.52 22.56
N PHE A 503 29.09 -38.31 23.06
CA PHE A 503 29.63 -37.22 22.23
C PHE A 503 31.09 -37.51 21.88
N ALA A 504 31.40 -37.56 20.58
CA ALA A 504 32.75 -37.81 20.12
C ALA A 504 33.72 -36.72 20.64
N HIS A 505 34.78 -37.16 21.29
CA HIS A 505 35.81 -36.28 21.83
C HIS A 505 37.20 -36.85 21.55
N LYS A 506 38.12 -36.00 21.10
CA LYS A 506 39.53 -36.33 20.92
C LYS A 506 40.39 -35.17 21.47
N PRO A 507 41.23 -35.40 22.48
CA PRO A 507 42.19 -34.40 22.95
C PRO A 507 43.13 -33.92 21.84
N GLN A 508 43.53 -32.65 21.88
CA GLN A 508 44.51 -32.05 20.95
C GLN A 508 45.63 -31.39 21.77
N ASP A 509 46.84 -31.94 21.69
CA ASP A 509 47.97 -31.61 22.58
C ASP A 509 48.57 -30.21 22.35
N LYS A 510 48.31 -29.61 21.18
CA LYS A 510 48.75 -28.25 20.82
C LYS A 510 47.55 -27.42 20.39
N LEU A 511 47.13 -26.50 21.26
CA LEU A 511 46.10 -25.51 20.95
C LEU A 511 46.78 -24.19 20.59
N ASP A 512 46.50 -23.68 19.39
CA ASP A 512 46.86 -22.31 19.02
C ASP A 512 45.88 -21.38 19.73
N ALA A 513 46.33 -20.78 20.84
CA ALA A 513 45.56 -19.87 21.67
C ALA A 513 46.07 -18.44 21.52
N GLY A 514 45.15 -17.49 21.50
CA GLY A 514 45.48 -16.08 21.33
C GLY A 514 44.36 -15.16 21.78
N VAL A 515 44.30 -14.01 21.13
CA VAL A 515 43.22 -13.03 21.27
C VAL A 515 42.62 -12.82 19.88
N SER A 516 41.31 -12.56 19.80
CA SER A 516 40.62 -12.38 18.53
C SER A 516 41.32 -11.35 17.64
N LYS A 517 41.64 -11.78 16.42
CA LYS A 517 42.13 -10.94 15.31
C LYS A 517 41.20 -11.03 14.10
N VAL A 518 40.00 -11.60 14.29
CA VAL A 518 39.03 -11.80 13.22
C VAL A 518 38.46 -10.45 12.81
N THR A 519 38.62 -10.10 11.54
CA THR A 519 38.05 -8.89 10.97
C THR A 519 36.96 -9.23 9.97
N ILE A 520 36.03 -8.29 9.78
CA ILE A 520 35.02 -8.33 8.72
C ILE A 520 35.19 -7.10 7.83
N PRO A 521 35.19 -7.27 6.49
CA PRO A 521 35.18 -6.14 5.57
C PRO A 521 33.99 -5.23 5.85
N ARG A 522 34.26 -3.92 5.96
CA ARG A 522 33.23 -2.96 6.35
C ARG A 522 32.00 -2.94 5.45
N PRO A 523 32.10 -3.02 4.10
CA PRO A 523 30.92 -3.16 3.24
C PRO A 523 30.07 -4.40 3.58
N LEU A 524 30.72 -5.54 3.84
CA LEU A 524 30.02 -6.77 4.23
C LEU A 524 29.33 -6.63 5.60
N TYR A 525 29.93 -5.87 6.53
CA TYR A 525 29.28 -5.57 7.81
C TYR A 525 27.99 -4.76 7.59
N ILE A 526 28.04 -3.75 6.73
CA ILE A 526 26.90 -2.91 6.37
C ILE A 526 25.79 -3.77 5.76
N ASP A 527 26.12 -4.68 4.85
CA ASP A 527 25.14 -5.57 4.21
C ASP A 527 24.44 -6.50 5.21
N ILE A 528 25.14 -6.96 6.25
CA ILE A 528 24.59 -7.92 7.22
C ILE A 528 23.86 -7.25 8.38
N TYR A 529 24.39 -6.13 8.88
CA TYR A 529 23.95 -5.50 10.13
C TYR A 529 23.54 -4.03 9.97
N GLY A 530 23.67 -3.44 8.79
CA GLY A 530 23.50 -2.00 8.55
C GLY A 530 24.73 -1.17 8.96
N PRO A 531 24.69 0.16 8.71
CA PRO A 531 25.83 1.07 8.91
C PRO A 531 26.25 1.18 10.39
N THR A 532 27.51 1.51 10.62
CA THR A 532 28.07 1.77 11.95
C THR A 532 28.91 3.07 11.97
N VAL A 533 29.55 3.40 13.09
CA VAL A 533 30.16 4.72 13.39
C VAL A 533 31.02 5.27 12.24
N GLY A 534 30.60 6.40 11.68
CA GLY A 534 31.26 7.09 10.58
C GLY A 534 30.83 6.65 9.18
N ASP A 535 30.08 5.57 9.06
CA ASP A 535 29.39 5.25 7.80
C ASP A 535 28.30 6.27 7.54
N LYS A 536 27.99 6.47 6.26
CA LYS A 536 27.01 7.46 5.84
C LYS A 536 25.87 6.84 5.07
N VAL A 537 24.69 7.45 5.15
CA VAL A 537 23.48 6.99 4.45
C VAL A 537 22.80 8.16 3.76
N CYS A 538 22.52 8.00 2.47
CA CYS A 538 21.71 8.96 1.71
C CYS A 538 20.23 8.79 2.06
N LEU A 539 19.50 9.90 2.24
CA LEU A 539 18.09 9.87 2.63
C LEU A 539 17.18 9.92 1.40
N GLY A 540 16.58 8.78 1.04
CA GLY A 540 15.78 8.67 -0.19
C GLY A 540 16.63 8.99 -1.41
N ASP A 541 16.05 9.68 -2.40
CA ASP A 541 16.73 10.24 -3.58
C ASP A 541 17.15 11.71 -3.39
N SER A 542 17.19 12.20 -2.14
CA SER A 542 17.63 13.55 -1.83
C SER A 542 19.16 13.68 -1.84
N CYS A 543 19.66 14.91 -1.78
CA CYS A 543 21.09 15.17 -1.57
C CYS A 543 21.52 15.13 -0.09
N LEU A 544 20.64 14.75 0.85
CA LEU A 544 20.92 14.71 2.28
C LEU A 544 21.62 13.40 2.66
N ILE A 545 22.68 13.52 3.46
CA ILE A 545 23.53 12.42 3.90
C ILE A 545 23.66 12.49 5.42
N VAL A 546 23.29 11.42 6.12
CA VAL A 546 23.53 11.29 7.56
C VAL A 546 24.77 10.45 7.82
N GLU A 547 25.52 10.75 8.88
CA GLU A 547 26.65 9.97 9.36
C GLU A 547 26.34 9.37 10.73
N VAL A 548 26.64 8.08 10.93
CA VAL A 548 26.40 7.41 12.21
C VAL A 548 27.34 7.97 13.28
N GLU A 549 26.78 8.65 14.28
CA GLU A 549 27.51 9.34 15.34
C GLU A 549 27.98 8.38 16.44
N LYS A 550 27.18 7.35 16.72
CA LYS A 550 27.40 6.38 17.79
C LYS A 550 26.76 5.04 17.43
N ASP A 551 27.43 3.95 17.80
CA ASP A 551 26.87 2.60 17.76
C ASP A 551 26.94 2.00 19.18
N TYR A 552 25.84 1.43 19.65
CA TYR A 552 25.75 0.79 20.96
C TYR A 552 26.19 -0.68 20.95
N THR A 553 26.39 -1.26 19.78
CA THR A 553 26.78 -2.67 19.66
C THR A 553 28.17 -2.95 20.22
N VAL A 554 28.43 -4.23 20.47
CA VAL A 554 29.79 -4.76 20.64
C VAL A 554 30.07 -5.65 19.45
N TYR A 555 31.05 -5.28 18.62
CA TYR A 555 31.26 -5.95 17.34
C TYR A 555 31.52 -7.45 17.51
N GLY A 556 30.70 -8.29 16.87
CA GLY A 556 30.68 -9.75 16.99
C GLY A 556 29.55 -10.30 17.88
N ASP A 557 28.84 -9.43 18.60
CA ASP A 557 27.68 -9.72 19.47
C ASP A 557 26.42 -8.98 18.97
N GLU A 558 26.31 -8.70 17.67
CA GLU A 558 25.12 -8.12 17.05
C GLU A 558 23.92 -9.07 17.20
N LEU A 559 22.73 -8.51 17.43
CA LEU A 559 21.52 -9.31 17.44
C LEU A 559 21.03 -9.55 16.02
N LYS A 560 20.93 -10.82 15.62
CA LYS A 560 20.30 -11.20 14.35
C LYS A 560 19.41 -12.40 14.56
N PHE A 561 18.17 -12.29 14.07
CA PHE A 561 17.19 -13.37 14.09
C PHE A 561 17.22 -14.17 12.79
N GLY A 562 16.82 -15.45 12.85
CA GLY A 562 16.70 -16.33 11.69
C GLY A 562 17.30 -17.72 11.90
N GLY A 563 17.12 -18.57 10.89
CA GLY A 563 17.62 -19.94 10.88
C GLY A 563 19.14 -19.98 11.11
N GLY A 564 19.53 -20.52 12.27
CA GLY A 564 20.93 -20.61 12.67
C GLY A 564 21.60 -19.24 12.87
N LYS A 565 20.92 -18.26 13.49
CA LYS A 565 21.49 -16.95 13.84
C LYS A 565 21.65 -16.78 15.36
N VAL A 566 21.77 -15.54 15.85
CA VAL A 566 22.18 -15.19 17.21
C VAL A 566 21.04 -15.31 18.21
N LEU A 567 19.86 -14.77 17.89
CA LEU A 567 18.67 -14.81 18.76
C LEU A 567 18.06 -16.21 18.80
N ARG A 568 18.69 -17.09 19.58
CA ARG A 568 18.28 -18.46 19.89
C ARG A 568 18.56 -18.76 21.35
N GLU A 569 17.81 -19.71 21.89
CA GLU A 569 17.87 -20.11 23.31
C GLU A 569 19.29 -20.40 23.78
N GLY A 570 19.65 -19.85 24.94
CA GLY A 570 20.97 -19.98 25.56
C GLY A 570 22.09 -19.20 24.87
N MET A 571 21.81 -18.59 23.70
CA MET A 571 22.73 -17.77 22.90
C MET A 571 22.35 -16.31 23.06
N GLY A 572 21.93 -15.61 22.01
CA GLY A 572 21.42 -14.23 22.12
C GLY A 572 20.05 -14.12 22.80
N GLN A 573 19.29 -15.21 22.90
CA GLN A 573 18.06 -15.29 23.68
C GLN A 573 18.36 -15.91 25.04
N ALA A 574 18.21 -15.14 26.11
CA ALA A 574 18.38 -15.59 27.48
C ALA A 574 17.38 -16.70 27.82
N ALA A 575 17.87 -17.71 28.52
CA ALA A 575 17.06 -18.80 29.05
C ALA A 575 16.82 -18.61 30.55
N ASN A 576 15.74 -19.21 31.06
CA ASN A 576 15.34 -19.11 32.47
C ASN A 576 15.10 -17.66 32.95
N VAL A 577 14.49 -16.84 32.09
CA VAL A 577 14.02 -15.48 32.40
C VAL A 577 12.52 -15.38 32.17
N THR A 578 11.83 -14.58 32.99
CA THR A 578 10.38 -14.32 32.85
C THR A 578 10.13 -13.05 32.03
N ASN A 579 8.87 -12.83 31.65
CA ASN A 579 8.44 -11.60 31.00
C ASN A 579 8.64 -10.36 31.87
N ASP A 580 8.85 -10.47 33.19
CA ASP A 580 9.16 -9.32 34.05
C ASP A 580 10.57 -8.76 33.75
N THR A 581 11.49 -9.63 33.33
CA THR A 581 12.85 -9.24 32.94
C THR A 581 12.98 -9.06 31.43
N ALA A 582 12.37 -9.94 30.64
CA ALA A 582 12.49 -9.92 29.18
C ALA A 582 11.73 -8.76 28.54
N LEU A 583 12.16 -8.34 27.36
CA LEU A 583 11.44 -7.42 26.48
C LEU A 583 10.21 -8.10 25.87
N ASP A 584 9.18 -7.33 25.52
CA ASP A 584 8.07 -7.84 24.70
C ASP A 584 8.50 -7.92 23.23
N THR A 585 9.18 -6.87 22.75
CA THR A 585 9.72 -6.79 21.38
C THR A 585 11.09 -6.12 21.41
N VAL A 586 12.00 -6.55 20.54
CA VAL A 586 13.25 -5.83 20.24
C VAL A 586 13.30 -5.47 18.76
N ILE A 587 13.62 -4.21 18.46
CA ILE A 587 14.00 -3.79 17.11
C ILE A 587 15.52 -3.88 17.03
N THR A 588 16.06 -4.77 16.20
CA THR A 588 17.51 -5.03 16.15
C THR A 588 18.23 -4.11 15.18
N ASN A 589 19.44 -3.65 15.52
CA ASN A 589 20.36 -2.95 14.61
C ASN A 589 19.73 -1.76 13.84
N ALA A 590 18.88 -0.95 14.47
CA ALA A 590 18.22 0.16 13.79
C ALA A 590 19.14 1.38 13.67
N LEU A 591 19.19 2.01 12.48
CA LEU A 591 19.74 3.37 12.33
C LEU A 591 18.70 4.40 12.76
N ILE A 592 18.79 4.87 14.00
CA ILE A 592 17.91 5.89 14.56
C ILE A 592 18.27 7.27 13.99
N VAL A 593 17.28 7.96 13.44
CA VAL A 593 17.37 9.37 13.05
C VAL A 593 16.32 10.16 13.84
N ASP A 594 16.78 10.86 14.87
CA ASP A 594 15.92 11.59 15.81
C ASP A 594 16.54 12.93 16.23
N ALA A 595 15.70 13.93 16.48
CA ALA A 595 16.17 15.26 16.86
C ALA A 595 16.91 15.26 18.22
N VAL A 596 16.41 14.46 19.17
CA VAL A 596 16.87 14.37 20.55
C VAL A 596 17.96 13.31 20.67
N ALA A 597 17.71 12.08 20.17
CA ALA A 597 18.66 10.98 20.30
C ALA A 597 19.88 11.10 19.36
N GLY A 598 19.75 11.84 18.25
CA GLY A 598 20.81 12.02 17.26
C GLY A 598 20.72 11.02 16.10
N VAL A 599 21.83 10.83 15.39
CA VAL A 599 21.97 9.80 14.35
C VAL A 599 22.78 8.65 14.92
N ILE A 600 22.10 7.65 15.48
CA ILE A 600 22.75 6.57 16.26
C ILE A 600 22.33 5.20 15.75
N LYS A 601 23.17 4.19 15.98
CA LYS A 601 22.90 2.79 15.71
C LYS A 601 22.66 2.06 17.04
N ALA A 602 21.50 1.46 17.21
CA ALA A 602 21.14 0.76 18.44
C ALA A 602 20.04 -0.28 18.21
N ASP A 603 19.93 -1.21 19.16
CA ASP A 603 18.70 -1.95 19.38
C ASP A 603 17.71 -1.08 20.17
N VAL A 604 16.41 -1.26 19.94
CA VAL A 604 15.34 -0.60 20.69
C VAL A 604 14.46 -1.64 21.37
N GLY A 605 14.43 -1.62 22.70
CA GLY A 605 13.61 -2.50 23.50
C GLY A 605 12.23 -1.89 23.75
N ILE A 606 11.20 -2.71 23.57
CA ILE A 606 9.80 -2.34 23.80
C ILE A 606 9.22 -3.24 24.89
N LYS A 607 8.52 -2.61 25.84
CA LYS A 607 7.81 -3.30 26.91
C LYS A 607 6.54 -2.56 27.29
N ASN A 608 5.43 -3.27 27.41
CA ASN A 608 4.09 -2.73 27.70
C ASN A 608 3.70 -1.58 26.76
N GLY A 609 4.08 -1.71 25.49
CA GLY A 609 3.84 -0.70 24.44
C GLY A 609 4.70 0.57 24.54
N MET A 610 5.67 0.61 25.46
CA MET A 610 6.57 1.75 25.67
C MET A 610 7.99 1.40 25.22
N ILE A 611 8.76 2.41 24.82
CA ILE A 611 10.21 2.29 24.64
C ILE A 611 10.82 2.10 26.04
N SER A 612 11.29 0.91 26.35
CA SER A 612 11.81 0.58 27.69
C SER A 612 13.31 0.80 27.82
N ALA A 613 14.06 0.65 26.72
CA ALA A 613 15.50 0.88 26.68
C ALA A 613 15.99 1.05 25.23
N ILE A 614 17.11 1.76 25.06
CA ILE A 614 17.81 1.96 23.78
C ILE A 614 19.28 1.63 24.04
N GLY A 615 19.86 0.72 23.26
CA GLY A 615 21.21 0.25 23.52
C GLY A 615 21.54 -1.05 22.80
N LYS A 616 22.11 -2.01 23.52
CA LYS A 616 22.43 -3.34 23.01
C LYS A 616 21.56 -4.38 23.71
N GLY A 617 20.72 -5.04 22.94
CA GLY A 617 19.87 -6.13 23.43
C GLY A 617 20.60 -7.47 23.44
N GLY A 618 19.99 -8.45 24.12
CA GLY A 618 20.37 -9.85 23.97
C GLY A 618 20.40 -10.61 25.28
N ASN A 619 21.40 -11.46 25.44
CA ASN A 619 21.54 -12.31 26.61
C ASN A 619 22.76 -11.92 27.44
N PRO A 620 22.57 -11.38 28.66
CA PRO A 620 23.69 -11.00 29.53
C PRO A 620 24.53 -12.19 29.99
N ASP A 621 24.06 -13.43 29.82
CA ASP A 621 24.83 -14.62 30.22
C ASP A 621 26.00 -14.93 29.28
N VAL A 622 25.92 -14.52 28.00
CA VAL A 622 26.94 -14.89 26.98
C VAL A 622 27.44 -13.73 26.14
N MET A 623 26.76 -12.56 26.18
CA MET A 623 27.09 -11.40 25.36
C MET A 623 27.67 -10.26 26.20
N ALA A 624 28.60 -9.50 25.64
CA ALA A 624 29.14 -8.32 26.27
C ALA A 624 28.20 -7.13 26.09
N GLY A 625 28.16 -6.24 27.09
CA GLY A 625 27.54 -4.92 26.98
C GLY A 625 26.03 -4.91 26.84
N VAL A 626 25.32 -6.00 27.19
CA VAL A 626 23.84 -6.00 27.17
C VAL A 626 23.34 -4.93 28.13
N THR A 627 22.61 -3.96 27.58
CA THR A 627 22.06 -2.83 28.33
C THR A 627 21.05 -3.34 29.36
N GLU A 628 21.06 -2.74 30.55
CA GLU A 628 20.07 -3.05 31.59
C GLU A 628 18.65 -2.90 31.05
N GLY A 629 17.78 -3.89 31.32
CA GLY A 629 16.41 -3.91 30.81
C GLY A 629 16.27 -4.33 29.33
N MET A 630 17.35 -4.72 28.63
CA MET A 630 17.30 -5.18 27.24
C MET A 630 17.52 -6.69 27.06
N VAL A 631 17.08 -7.48 28.03
CA VAL A 631 17.16 -8.94 27.97
C VAL A 631 16.15 -9.47 26.94
N CYS A 632 16.63 -10.22 25.96
CA CYS A 632 15.77 -10.94 25.02
C CYS A 632 15.48 -12.34 25.58
N GLY A 633 14.24 -12.63 25.92
CA GLY A 633 13.81 -13.92 26.45
C GLY A 633 12.93 -14.69 25.46
N VAL A 634 12.35 -15.81 25.92
CA VAL A 634 11.44 -16.63 25.11
C VAL A 634 10.15 -15.90 24.70
N GLY A 635 9.75 -14.87 25.45
CA GLY A 635 8.59 -14.03 25.15
C GLY A 635 8.88 -12.81 24.28
N THR A 636 10.13 -12.61 23.84
CA THR A 636 10.54 -11.43 23.09
C THR A 636 10.37 -11.64 21.58
N GLU A 637 9.52 -10.84 20.95
CA GLU A 637 9.40 -10.73 19.49
C GLU A 637 10.55 -9.91 18.88
N VAL A 638 10.83 -10.12 17.59
CA VAL A 638 11.93 -9.44 16.88
C VAL A 638 11.42 -8.71 15.64
N ILE A 639 11.73 -7.42 15.55
CA ILE A 639 11.63 -6.64 14.31
C ILE A 639 13.05 -6.37 13.82
N ALA A 640 13.40 -6.85 12.63
CA ALA A 640 14.72 -6.62 12.06
C ALA A 640 14.83 -5.17 11.55
N GLY A 641 15.69 -4.38 12.20
CA GLY A 641 16.00 -3.00 11.81
C GLY A 641 17.33 -2.84 11.06
N GLU A 642 18.13 -3.92 10.93
CA GLU A 642 19.35 -3.89 10.12
C GLU A 642 19.09 -3.40 8.69
N GLY A 643 19.87 -2.40 8.27
CA GLY A 643 19.72 -1.78 6.95
C GLY A 643 18.54 -0.80 6.83
N LEU A 644 17.73 -0.62 7.89
CA LEU A 644 16.61 0.31 7.92
C LEU A 644 16.91 1.53 8.79
N ILE A 645 16.24 2.64 8.48
CA ILE A 645 16.19 3.85 9.31
C ILE A 645 14.97 3.78 10.23
N LEU A 646 15.14 4.13 11.49
CA LEU A 646 14.07 4.23 12.49
C LEU A 646 13.86 5.69 12.89
N THR A 647 12.63 6.17 12.79
CA THR A 647 12.22 7.50 13.30
C THR A 647 11.08 7.35 14.29
N ALA A 648 10.87 8.37 15.13
CA ALA A 648 9.59 8.50 15.81
C ALA A 648 8.47 8.65 14.78
N GLY A 649 7.27 8.22 15.16
CA GLY A 649 6.06 8.46 14.38
C GLY A 649 5.78 9.96 14.24
N GLY A 650 5.42 10.40 13.03
CA GLY A 650 5.15 11.80 12.77
C GLY A 650 3.87 12.29 13.46
N ILE A 651 3.84 13.58 13.76
CA ILE A 651 2.74 14.29 14.41
C ILE A 651 2.32 15.42 13.49
N ASP A 652 1.10 15.31 12.96
CA ASP A 652 0.49 16.41 12.25
C ASP A 652 -0.43 17.18 13.19
N ALA A 653 -0.11 18.46 13.38
CA ALA A 653 -0.81 19.32 14.32
C ALA A 653 -1.70 20.38 13.68
N HIS A 654 -2.05 20.19 12.41
CA HIS A 654 -2.99 21.06 11.69
C HIS A 654 -3.94 20.22 10.83
N ILE A 655 -4.73 19.36 11.47
CA ILE A 655 -5.68 18.46 10.80
C ILE A 655 -7.09 19.06 10.77
N HIS A 656 -7.66 19.16 9.57
CA HIS A 656 -9.10 19.31 9.39
C HIS A 656 -9.72 17.92 9.29
N PHE A 657 -10.54 17.52 10.26
CA PHE A 657 -11.21 16.21 10.25
C PHE A 657 -12.42 16.20 9.30
N THR A 658 -12.17 16.39 8.00
CA THR A 658 -13.16 16.45 6.92
C THR A 658 -13.70 15.06 6.52
N CYS A 659 -12.84 14.04 6.53
CA CYS A 659 -13.26 12.65 6.26
C CYS A 659 -12.37 11.63 7.01
N PRO A 660 -12.87 10.41 7.29
CA PRO A 660 -12.10 9.39 8.00
C PRO A 660 -10.91 8.82 7.20
N GLN A 661 -10.96 8.88 5.86
CA GLN A 661 -9.90 8.34 4.98
C GLN A 661 -8.54 9.02 5.20
N LEU A 662 -8.54 10.25 5.71
CA LEU A 662 -7.33 10.97 6.12
C LEU A 662 -6.46 10.14 7.07
N ALA A 663 -7.08 9.33 7.94
CA ALA A 663 -6.36 8.48 8.90
C ALA A 663 -5.54 7.38 8.21
N GLU A 664 -6.07 6.78 7.13
CA GLU A 664 -5.35 5.77 6.35
C GLU A 664 -4.16 6.38 5.61
N GLU A 665 -4.35 7.55 4.99
CA GLU A 665 -3.27 8.30 4.32
C GLU A 665 -2.21 8.80 5.32
N ALA A 666 -2.64 9.26 6.50
CA ALA A 666 -1.73 9.69 7.56
C ALA A 666 -0.83 8.54 8.01
N ILE A 667 -1.41 7.39 8.39
CA ILE A 667 -0.61 6.26 8.88
C ILE A 667 0.24 5.64 7.76
N ALA A 668 -0.28 5.56 6.53
CA ALA A 668 0.48 5.03 5.39
C ALA A 668 1.71 5.88 5.05
N SER A 669 1.71 7.18 5.38
CA SER A 669 2.85 8.08 5.20
C SER A 669 3.79 8.13 6.40
N GLY A 670 3.49 7.46 7.52
CA GLY A 670 4.32 7.43 8.73
C GLY A 670 3.89 8.40 9.83
N LEU A 671 2.73 9.05 9.70
CA LEU A 671 2.12 9.79 10.82
C LEU A 671 1.47 8.82 11.81
N THR A 672 1.62 9.10 13.10
CA THR A 672 1.03 8.29 14.18
C THR A 672 0.10 9.10 15.09
N THR A 673 0.08 10.42 14.92
CA THR A 673 -0.72 11.35 15.73
C THR A 673 -1.34 12.43 14.85
N MET A 674 -2.64 12.67 15.03
CA MET A 674 -3.42 13.70 14.34
C MET A 674 -4.00 14.68 15.36
N VAL A 675 -3.65 15.96 15.24
CA VAL A 675 -4.14 17.04 16.09
C VAL A 675 -4.78 18.13 15.24
N GLY A 676 -6.00 18.52 15.62
CA GLY A 676 -6.77 19.55 14.92
C GLY A 676 -8.25 19.45 15.26
N GLY A 677 -9.15 19.82 14.35
CA GLY A 677 -10.58 19.87 14.64
C GLY A 677 -11.45 19.66 13.40
N GLY A 678 -12.70 19.29 13.64
CA GLY A 678 -13.67 19.04 12.59
C GLY A 678 -14.81 18.13 13.00
N THR A 679 -15.82 18.02 12.14
CA THR A 679 -17.02 17.19 12.32
C THR A 679 -17.46 16.53 11.00
N GLY A 680 -16.52 16.19 10.11
CA GLY A 680 -16.81 15.77 8.74
C GLY A 680 -16.79 16.94 7.74
N PRO A 681 -17.32 16.79 6.52
CA PRO A 681 -17.17 17.78 5.44
C PRO A 681 -18.15 18.96 5.57
N ALA A 682 -18.42 19.40 6.81
CA ALA A 682 -19.20 20.60 7.07
C ALA A 682 -18.37 21.85 6.72
N THR A 683 -19.02 22.90 6.23
CA THR A 683 -18.34 24.14 5.82
C THR A 683 -17.40 24.70 6.89
N GLY A 684 -17.79 24.64 8.16
CA GLY A 684 -16.93 25.07 9.27
C GLY A 684 -15.66 24.24 9.40
N THR A 685 -15.72 22.93 9.19
CA THR A 685 -14.54 22.03 9.21
C THR A 685 -13.69 22.19 7.97
N CYS A 686 -14.28 22.36 6.79
CA CYS A 686 -13.50 22.59 5.56
C CYS A 686 -12.74 23.92 5.58
N ALA A 687 -13.11 24.84 6.47
CA ALA A 687 -12.45 26.13 6.63
C ALA A 687 -11.56 26.20 7.88
N THR A 688 -11.90 25.52 8.97
CA THR A 688 -11.27 25.71 10.29
C THR A 688 -11.04 24.37 10.99
N THR A 689 -9.93 24.24 11.70
CA THR A 689 -9.64 23.09 12.57
C THR A 689 -10.39 23.18 13.90
N CYS A 690 -11.72 23.24 13.85
CA CYS A 690 -12.59 23.37 15.02
C CYS A 690 -13.60 22.23 15.11
N THR A 691 -13.68 21.57 16.27
CA THR A 691 -14.78 20.70 16.68
C THR A 691 -15.66 21.47 17.68
N PRO A 692 -16.71 22.17 17.23
CA PRO A 692 -17.41 23.14 18.07
C PRO A 692 -18.37 22.48 19.08
N GLY A 693 -18.19 22.77 20.36
CA GLY A 693 -19.12 22.36 21.41
C GLY A 693 -18.96 20.91 21.92
N PRO A 694 -19.51 20.60 23.10
CA PRO A 694 -19.22 19.36 23.83
C PRO A 694 -19.72 18.10 23.13
N ASN A 695 -20.88 18.16 22.47
CA ASN A 695 -21.45 16.99 21.78
C ASN A 695 -20.63 16.57 20.56
N HIS A 696 -20.12 17.53 19.79
CA HIS A 696 -19.26 17.25 18.65
C HIS A 696 -17.89 16.72 19.09
N ILE A 697 -17.32 17.28 20.18
CA ILE A 697 -16.06 16.77 20.76
C ILE A 697 -16.24 15.31 21.20
N LYS A 698 -17.30 15.01 21.96
CA LYS A 698 -17.64 13.64 22.35
C LYS A 698 -17.78 12.71 21.13
N ALA A 699 -18.57 13.13 20.12
CA ALA A 699 -18.83 12.32 18.94
C ALA A 699 -17.54 12.02 18.14
N MET A 700 -16.64 13.01 18.01
CA MET A 700 -15.37 12.81 17.32
C MET A 700 -14.41 11.91 18.09
N ILE A 701 -14.33 12.06 19.42
CA ILE A 701 -13.56 11.15 20.29
C ILE A 701 -14.07 9.71 20.16
N GLN A 702 -15.38 9.50 20.11
CA GLN A 702 -15.99 8.18 19.90
C GLN A 702 -15.73 7.64 18.50
N SER A 703 -15.88 8.49 17.47
CA SER A 703 -15.68 8.13 16.07
C SER A 703 -14.24 7.68 15.78
N THR A 704 -13.25 8.32 16.41
CA THR A 704 -11.85 8.00 16.17
C THR A 704 -11.31 6.85 17.03
N ASP A 705 -12.13 6.24 17.89
CA ASP A 705 -11.70 5.10 18.71
C ASP A 705 -11.30 3.88 17.86
N GLY A 706 -11.81 3.79 16.62
CA GLY A 706 -11.52 2.70 15.68
C GLY A 706 -10.26 2.85 14.83
N PHE A 707 -9.47 3.92 14.95
CA PHE A 707 -8.24 4.11 14.16
C PHE A 707 -6.98 3.88 14.99
N PRO A 708 -5.93 3.21 14.49
CA PRO A 708 -4.66 3.00 15.20
C PRO A 708 -3.75 4.24 15.20
N LEU A 709 -4.30 5.36 15.65
CA LEU A 709 -3.65 6.67 15.71
C LEU A 709 -3.96 7.35 17.04
N ASN A 710 -3.04 8.21 17.48
CA ASN A 710 -3.31 9.13 18.56
C ASN A 710 -4.09 10.34 18.04
N PHE A 711 -5.02 10.85 18.84
CA PHE A 711 -5.86 11.99 18.45
C PHE A 711 -5.83 13.10 19.50
N GLY A 712 -5.91 14.36 19.05
CA GLY A 712 -6.20 15.52 19.89
C GLY A 712 -7.13 16.48 19.17
N PHE A 713 -8.21 16.90 19.84
CA PHE A 713 -9.25 17.73 19.23
C PHE A 713 -9.20 19.19 19.72
N THR A 714 -9.26 20.16 18.81
CA THR A 714 -9.34 21.59 19.12
C THR A 714 -10.78 22.09 19.03
N GLY A 715 -11.20 22.83 20.04
CA GLY A 715 -12.50 23.51 20.08
C GLY A 715 -12.48 24.84 19.34
N LYS A 716 -13.64 25.47 19.22
CA LYS A 716 -13.77 26.82 18.65
C LYS A 716 -13.41 27.87 19.70
N GLY A 717 -12.38 28.68 19.42
CA GLY A 717 -11.85 29.69 20.35
C GLY A 717 -12.40 31.10 20.15
N ASN A 718 -13.16 31.34 19.08
CA ASN A 718 -13.75 32.62 18.75
C ASN A 718 -14.96 32.95 19.64
N THR A 719 -14.70 33.59 20.78
CA THR A 719 -15.72 34.25 21.59
C THR A 719 -15.12 35.44 22.35
N SER A 720 -15.97 36.36 22.79
CA SER A 720 -15.61 37.53 23.59
C SER A 720 -16.21 37.43 24.99
N LYS A 721 -15.41 37.76 26.00
CA LYS A 721 -15.87 37.97 27.38
C LYS A 721 -15.05 39.09 28.00
N SER A 722 -15.71 39.98 28.74
CA SER A 722 -15.08 41.17 29.33
C SER A 722 -14.11 40.84 30.47
N SER A 723 -14.29 39.72 31.16
CA SER A 723 -13.37 39.21 32.19
C SER A 723 -13.55 37.71 32.42
N GLY A 724 -12.48 37.00 32.78
CA GLY A 724 -12.48 35.54 33.01
C GLY A 724 -12.56 34.71 31.73
N VAL A 725 -12.76 33.39 31.88
CA VAL A 725 -12.92 32.44 30.76
C VAL A 725 -14.39 32.36 30.37
N ALA A 726 -14.69 32.32 29.07
CA ALA A 726 -16.06 32.19 28.58
C ALA A 726 -16.62 30.78 28.85
N ALA A 727 -17.89 30.68 29.23
CA ALA A 727 -18.49 29.42 29.66
C ALA A 727 -18.50 28.39 28.51
N GLU A 728 -18.75 28.86 27.29
CA GLU A 728 -18.68 28.08 26.05
C GLU A 728 -17.25 27.57 25.72
N LEU A 729 -16.19 28.22 26.22
CA LEU A 729 -14.83 27.67 26.12
C LEU A 729 -14.60 26.61 27.19
N GLU A 730 -15.06 26.87 28.42
CA GLU A 730 -14.92 25.90 29.52
C GLU A 730 -15.61 24.58 29.23
N GLU A 731 -16.82 24.58 28.67
CA GLU A 731 -17.54 23.34 28.36
C GLU A 731 -16.84 22.51 27.28
N GLN A 732 -16.21 23.15 26.29
CA GLN A 732 -15.45 22.45 25.25
C GLN A 732 -14.19 21.81 25.83
N ILE A 733 -13.46 22.55 26.68
CA ILE A 733 -12.28 22.04 27.37
C ILE A 733 -12.66 20.88 28.31
N LYS A 734 -13.76 21.01 29.08
CA LYS A 734 -14.29 19.94 29.94
C LYS A 734 -14.70 18.69 29.16
N ALA A 735 -15.23 18.86 27.95
CA ALA A 735 -15.62 17.76 27.07
C ALA A 735 -14.42 17.03 26.42
N GLY A 736 -13.22 17.60 26.46
CA GLY A 736 -12.00 16.94 25.98
C GLY A 736 -11.16 17.73 24.99
N ALA A 737 -11.56 18.95 24.59
CA ALA A 737 -10.73 19.76 23.71
C ALA A 737 -9.38 20.10 24.34
N ILE A 738 -8.29 20.02 23.57
CA ILE A 738 -6.91 20.28 24.03
C ILE A 738 -6.41 21.70 23.72
N GLY A 739 -7.18 22.46 22.94
CA GLY A 739 -6.85 23.82 22.52
C GLY A 739 -8.04 24.50 21.87
N ASN A 740 -7.89 25.79 21.58
CA ASN A 740 -8.89 26.61 20.93
C ASN A 740 -8.24 27.52 19.89
N LEU A 741 -8.85 27.63 18.71
CA LEU A 741 -8.32 28.48 17.64
C LEU A 741 -9.13 29.78 17.55
N LYS A 742 -8.42 30.90 17.40
CA LYS A 742 -9.00 32.21 17.19
C LYS A 742 -8.71 32.62 15.75
N GLU A 743 -9.81 32.74 15.00
CA GLU A 743 -9.99 33.35 13.67
C GLU A 743 -9.80 32.45 12.45
N ASP A 744 -10.76 32.56 11.53
CA ASP A 744 -10.66 32.26 10.09
C ASP A 744 -11.81 32.99 9.37
N VAL A 745 -11.58 34.28 9.05
CA VAL A 745 -12.39 35.02 8.07
C VAL A 745 -11.45 35.97 7.31
N ALA A 746 -10.70 35.49 6.32
CA ALA A 746 -9.96 36.37 5.41
C ALA A 746 -9.66 35.74 4.03
N PHE A 747 -9.84 36.58 3.01
CA PHE A 747 -9.83 36.37 1.55
C PHE A 747 -8.57 35.69 0.96
N ALA A 748 -8.74 35.00 -0.19
CA ALA A 748 -7.70 34.22 -0.87
C ALA A 748 -6.63 35.06 -1.61
N GLU A 749 -7.00 36.18 -2.23
CA GLU A 749 -6.07 36.95 -3.08
C GLU A 749 -4.96 37.66 -2.31
N SER A 750 -5.22 38.10 -1.06
CA SER A 750 -4.17 38.72 -0.23
C SER A 750 -3.27 37.70 0.47
N ARG A 751 -3.64 36.40 0.49
CA ARG A 751 -2.94 35.33 1.24
C ARG A 751 -1.83 34.63 0.45
N ILE A 752 -1.94 34.54 -0.88
CA ILE A 752 -0.95 33.85 -1.74
C ILE A 752 0.10 34.85 -2.22
N ARG A 753 1.33 34.77 -1.70
CA ARG A 753 2.42 35.71 -2.01
C ARG A 753 3.72 34.94 -2.25
N ALA A 754 4.28 35.08 -3.44
CA ALA A 754 5.51 34.38 -3.83
C ALA A 754 6.69 34.77 -2.92
N GLU A 755 6.76 36.04 -2.52
CA GLU A 755 7.82 36.59 -1.69
C GLU A 755 7.83 35.96 -0.30
N THR A 756 6.66 35.80 0.35
CA THR A 756 6.59 35.19 1.68
C THR A 756 6.78 33.68 1.64
N ILE A 757 6.38 33.00 0.57
CA ILE A 757 6.65 31.55 0.37
C ILE A 757 8.15 31.32 0.16
N ALA A 758 8.83 32.15 -0.63
CA ALA A 758 10.28 32.05 -0.84
C ALA A 758 11.07 32.31 0.46
N ALA A 759 10.58 33.21 1.31
CA ALA A 759 11.16 33.47 2.63
C ALA A 759 10.90 32.32 3.62
N GLU A 760 9.73 31.69 3.57
CA GLU A 760 9.34 30.55 4.42
C GLU A 760 10.36 29.41 4.35
N ASP A 761 10.81 29.03 3.14
CA ASP A 761 11.84 28.01 2.95
C ASP A 761 13.13 28.31 3.73
N ILE A 762 13.61 29.56 3.64
CA ILE A 762 14.83 30.01 4.34
C ILE A 762 14.58 30.03 5.86
N LEU A 763 13.41 30.49 6.30
CA LEU A 763 13.05 30.52 7.71
C LEU A 763 12.95 29.11 8.31
N HIS A 764 12.50 28.10 7.54
CA HIS A 764 12.59 26.71 7.95
C HIS A 764 14.04 26.26 8.13
N ASP A 765 14.92 26.53 7.15
CA ASP A 765 16.32 26.08 7.21
C ASP A 765 17.11 26.77 8.33
N MET A 766 16.80 28.03 8.63
CA MET A 766 17.39 28.78 9.76
C MET A 766 16.85 28.36 11.14
N GLY A 767 15.79 27.55 11.18
CA GLY A 767 15.11 27.20 12.44
C GLY A 767 14.27 28.35 13.01
N ALA A 768 13.86 29.30 12.17
CA ALA A 768 12.90 30.36 12.50
C ALA A 768 11.43 29.90 12.34
N ILE A 769 11.16 28.83 11.59
CA ILE A 769 9.88 28.12 11.63
C ILE A 769 10.10 26.71 12.20
N SER A 770 9.33 26.37 13.23
CA SER A 770 9.64 25.23 14.11
C SER A 770 8.86 23.97 13.84
N ILE A 771 7.75 24.05 13.09
CA ILE A 771 6.81 22.96 12.84
C ILE A 771 6.43 22.94 11.35
N ILE A 772 6.24 21.75 10.79
CA ILE A 772 5.58 21.53 9.49
C ILE A 772 4.33 20.68 9.77
N SER A 773 3.21 21.02 9.13
CA SER A 773 1.90 20.37 9.27
C SER A 773 1.19 20.31 7.92
N SER A 774 0.09 19.55 7.81
CA SER A 774 -0.54 19.37 6.50
C SER A 774 -1.52 20.46 6.09
N ASP A 775 -2.40 20.93 6.98
CA ASP A 775 -3.62 21.65 6.59
C ASP A 775 -4.58 20.78 5.74
N SER A 776 -4.81 19.55 6.21
CA SER A 776 -5.38 18.44 5.42
C SER A 776 -6.71 18.76 4.74
N GLN A 777 -6.75 18.73 3.39
CA GLN A 777 -7.93 19.05 2.57
C GLN A 777 -8.48 20.47 2.71
N ALA A 778 -7.79 21.35 3.44
CA ALA A 778 -8.19 22.75 3.66
C ALA A 778 -7.06 23.72 3.29
N MET A 779 -6.28 23.36 2.25
CA MET A 779 -5.10 24.01 1.65
C MET A 779 -3.81 23.17 1.73
N GLY A 780 -3.87 21.93 2.23
CA GLY A 780 -2.77 20.99 2.07
C GLY A 780 -3.13 19.51 2.18
N ARG A 781 -2.10 18.68 2.39
CA ARG A 781 -2.11 17.24 2.07
C ARG A 781 -1.59 16.41 3.23
N VAL A 782 -2.45 15.57 3.81
CA VAL A 782 -2.16 14.79 5.02
C VAL A 782 -0.99 13.81 4.84
N GLY A 783 -0.90 13.16 3.67
CA GLY A 783 0.15 12.19 3.37
C GLY A 783 1.52 12.81 3.02
N GLU A 784 1.66 14.13 3.05
CA GLU A 784 2.85 14.83 2.54
C GLU A 784 3.65 15.59 3.62
N VAL A 785 3.26 15.55 4.89
CA VAL A 785 3.98 16.27 5.97
C VAL A 785 5.47 15.89 6.03
N ILE A 786 5.74 14.58 6.00
CA ILE A 786 7.10 14.05 6.09
C ILE A 786 7.85 14.32 4.78
N CYS A 787 7.26 14.02 3.61
CA CYS A 787 7.97 14.20 2.34
C CYS A 787 8.30 15.68 2.06
N ARG A 788 7.38 16.61 2.36
CA ARG A 788 7.59 18.06 2.18
C ARG A 788 8.69 18.58 3.10
N THR A 789 8.76 18.07 4.34
CA THR A 789 9.86 18.38 5.26
C THR A 789 11.21 18.11 4.62
N TRP A 790 11.38 16.92 4.03
CA TRP A 790 12.66 16.51 3.44
C TRP A 790 12.93 17.17 2.09
N GLN A 791 11.90 17.44 1.29
CA GLN A 791 12.02 18.23 0.05
C GLN A 791 12.51 19.66 0.33
N THR A 792 12.00 20.30 1.38
CA THR A 792 12.49 21.63 1.79
C THR A 792 13.94 21.56 2.26
N ALA A 793 14.31 20.57 3.07
CA ALA A 793 15.71 20.39 3.51
C ALA A 793 16.68 20.15 2.33
N ASP A 794 16.28 19.33 1.36
CA ASP A 794 17.02 19.08 0.12
C ASP A 794 17.20 20.35 -0.71
N LYS A 795 16.10 21.07 -0.98
CA LYS A 795 16.14 22.35 -1.70
C LYS A 795 17.09 23.34 -1.03
N MET A 796 16.99 23.46 0.29
CA MET A 796 17.81 24.39 1.06
C MET A 796 19.28 23.99 1.09
N LYS A 797 19.61 22.70 1.12
CA LYS A 797 21.00 22.25 0.93
C LYS A 797 21.53 22.61 -0.46
N LYS A 798 20.76 22.39 -1.52
CA LYS A 798 21.17 22.71 -2.90
C LYS A 798 21.40 24.22 -3.10
N LEU A 799 20.56 25.06 -2.50
CA LEU A 799 20.63 26.51 -2.67
C LEU A 799 21.61 27.20 -1.72
N ARG A 800 21.65 26.78 -0.45
CA ARG A 800 22.43 27.46 0.61
C ARG A 800 23.69 26.71 1.02
N GLY A 801 23.89 25.51 0.47
CA GLY A 801 25.00 24.64 0.84
C GLY A 801 24.82 24.02 2.22
N LYS A 802 25.94 23.54 2.76
CA LYS A 802 26.06 22.94 4.10
C LYS A 802 25.84 24.01 5.17
N LEU A 803 25.17 23.67 6.28
CA LEU A 803 25.03 24.58 7.41
C LEU A 803 26.41 24.83 8.06
N SER A 804 26.60 26.02 8.62
CA SER A 804 27.88 26.44 9.25
C SER A 804 28.31 25.54 10.41
N ASP A 805 27.35 25.01 11.15
CA ASP A 805 27.59 24.32 12.41
C ASP A 805 27.90 22.82 12.21
N GLU A 806 27.77 22.33 10.97
CA GLU A 806 27.92 20.91 10.63
C GLU A 806 29.40 20.48 10.62
N THR A 807 29.72 19.42 11.35
CA THR A 807 31.07 18.85 11.42
C THR A 807 31.19 17.61 10.54
N GLY A 808 32.22 17.53 9.70
CA GLY A 808 32.44 16.41 8.78
C GLY A 808 31.76 16.61 7.41
N ASP A 809 31.56 15.54 6.66
CA ASP A 809 30.97 15.55 5.32
C ASP A 809 29.61 14.83 5.37
N ASN A 810 28.68 15.43 6.11
CA ASN A 810 27.31 14.98 6.38
C ASN A 810 26.39 16.19 6.65
N ASP A 811 25.10 15.91 6.87
CA ASP A 811 24.03 16.88 7.12
C ASP A 811 23.27 16.59 8.42
N ASN A 812 23.94 16.05 9.44
CA ASN A 812 23.28 15.59 10.67
C ASN A 812 22.49 16.69 11.38
N ILE A 813 23.05 17.91 11.51
CA ILE A 813 22.35 19.03 12.17
C ILE A 813 21.13 19.46 11.36
N ARG A 814 21.24 19.58 10.03
CA ARG A 814 20.09 19.89 9.17
C ARG A 814 19.03 18.80 9.30
N VAL A 815 19.41 17.53 9.20
CA VAL A 815 18.47 16.41 9.31
C VAL A 815 17.77 16.40 10.67
N ARG A 816 18.51 16.58 11.77
CA ARG A 816 17.95 16.67 13.12
C ARG A 816 17.04 17.89 13.31
N ARG A 817 17.40 19.04 12.71
CA ARG A 817 16.56 20.25 12.70
C ARG A 817 15.23 20.00 12.00
N TYR A 818 15.23 19.27 10.89
CA TYR A 818 14.04 19.02 10.09
C TYR A 818 13.16 17.90 10.63
N VAL A 819 13.71 16.78 11.11
CA VAL A 819 12.91 15.72 11.77
C VAL A 819 12.17 16.27 12.99
N ALA A 820 12.78 17.21 13.75
CA ALA A 820 12.14 17.87 14.89
C ALA A 820 10.83 18.57 14.53
N LYS A 821 10.69 19.05 13.28
CA LYS A 821 9.54 19.87 12.83
C LYS A 821 8.24 19.07 12.74
N TYR A 822 8.31 17.76 12.55
CA TYR A 822 7.12 16.90 12.50
C TYR A 822 7.09 15.85 13.64
N THR A 823 8.08 15.84 14.55
CA THR A 823 8.11 14.91 15.70
C THR A 823 8.00 15.67 17.03
N ILE A 824 9.13 16.14 17.58
CA ILE A 824 9.19 16.63 18.96
C ILE A 824 8.60 18.03 19.13
N ASN A 825 8.72 18.91 18.13
CA ASN A 825 8.22 20.29 18.24
C ASN A 825 6.69 20.37 18.25
N PRO A 826 5.95 19.66 17.36
CA PRO A 826 4.50 19.54 17.49
C PRO A 826 4.07 18.99 18.85
N ALA A 827 4.78 17.98 19.36
CA ALA A 827 4.50 17.39 20.68
C ALA A 827 4.71 18.40 21.82
N LEU A 828 5.78 19.21 21.77
CA LEU A 828 6.04 20.26 22.76
C LEU A 828 4.96 21.34 22.72
N ALA A 829 4.64 21.85 21.53
CA ALA A 829 3.63 22.89 21.34
C ALA A 829 2.26 22.49 21.89
N HIS A 830 1.88 21.22 21.75
CA HIS A 830 0.59 20.69 22.18
C HIS A 830 0.63 19.97 23.55
N GLY A 831 1.76 20.00 24.26
CA GLY A 831 1.85 19.41 25.60
C GLY A 831 1.81 17.88 25.65
N MET A 832 2.25 17.22 24.58
CA MET A 832 2.26 15.77 24.36
C MET A 832 3.66 15.14 24.45
N SER A 833 4.72 15.97 24.52
CA SER A 833 6.13 15.53 24.44
C SER A 833 6.57 14.57 25.56
N HIS A 834 5.79 14.45 26.63
CA HIS A 834 6.02 13.51 27.72
C HIS A 834 5.53 12.08 27.41
N VAL A 835 4.85 11.88 26.28
CA VAL A 835 4.35 10.57 25.84
C VAL A 835 4.89 10.20 24.47
N ILE A 836 5.01 11.16 23.54
CA ILE A 836 5.35 10.92 22.13
C ILE A 836 6.30 11.99 21.59
N GLY A 837 6.69 11.86 20.32
CA GLY A 837 7.41 12.90 19.56
C GLY A 837 8.91 12.69 19.43
N SER A 838 9.49 11.63 20.01
CA SER A 838 10.90 11.27 19.83
C SER A 838 11.16 9.84 20.30
N ILE A 839 12.29 9.28 19.86
CA ILE A 839 12.76 7.95 20.30
C ILE A 839 13.53 8.12 21.63
N GLU A 840 12.79 8.10 22.74
CA GLU A 840 13.33 8.22 24.09
C GLU A 840 12.69 7.19 25.03
N VAL A 841 13.47 6.70 25.99
CA VAL A 841 12.97 5.76 27.02
C VAL A 841 11.80 6.37 27.80
N GLY A 842 10.77 5.57 28.04
CA GLY A 842 9.55 5.98 28.74
C GLY A 842 8.48 6.61 27.86
N LYS A 843 8.73 6.79 26.56
CA LYS A 843 7.72 7.23 25.58
C LYS A 843 6.99 6.05 24.95
N LEU A 844 5.80 6.29 24.43
CA LEU A 844 5.01 5.30 23.69
C LEU A 844 5.82 4.85 22.46
N ALA A 845 5.84 3.54 22.19
CA ALA A 845 6.58 2.98 21.06
C ALA A 845 5.82 3.20 19.75
N ASP A 846 5.76 4.47 19.35
CA ASP A 846 5.25 4.96 18.07
C ASP A 846 6.45 5.21 17.15
N LEU A 847 6.74 4.22 16.33
CA LEU A 847 8.00 4.11 15.59
C LEU A 847 7.74 3.78 14.13
N VAL A 848 8.58 4.30 13.24
CA VAL A 848 8.46 4.07 11.79
C VAL A 848 9.78 3.57 11.25
N LEU A 849 9.76 2.42 10.59
CA LEU A 849 10.89 1.87 9.87
C LEU A 849 10.82 2.24 8.39
N TRP A 850 11.96 2.66 7.86
CA TRP A 850 12.11 3.11 6.50
C TRP A 850 13.23 2.33 5.83
N ASN A 851 12.97 1.81 4.64
CA ASN A 851 14.05 1.53 3.70
C ASN A 851 14.75 2.86 3.38
N PRO A 852 16.08 2.98 3.52
CA PRO A 852 16.81 4.21 3.20
C PRO A 852 16.50 4.77 1.82
N ALA A 853 16.28 3.91 0.83
CA ALA A 853 15.96 4.29 -0.54
C ALA A 853 14.56 4.90 -0.70
N LEU A 854 13.64 4.60 0.23
CA LEU A 854 12.26 5.10 0.26
C LEU A 854 12.03 6.11 1.40
N PHE A 855 13.07 6.44 2.18
CA PHE A 855 12.98 7.31 3.34
C PHE A 855 12.26 8.61 3.00
N GLY A 856 11.34 9.04 3.87
CA GLY A 856 10.56 10.26 3.71
C GLY A 856 9.44 10.19 2.67
N SER A 857 9.35 9.13 1.86
CA SER A 857 8.29 8.94 0.87
C SER A 857 7.30 7.83 1.27
N LYS A 858 7.78 6.61 1.49
CA LYS A 858 6.95 5.44 1.80
C LYS A 858 7.63 4.59 2.89
N PRO A 859 7.06 4.51 4.11
CA PRO A 859 7.62 3.68 5.17
C PRO A 859 7.37 2.19 4.89
N GLU A 860 8.22 1.34 5.48
CA GLU A 860 8.10 -0.12 5.43
C GLU A 860 7.11 -0.61 6.50
N ILE A 861 7.30 -0.17 7.75
CA ILE A 861 6.54 -0.62 8.92
C ILE A 861 6.22 0.60 9.80
N VAL A 862 4.97 0.68 10.27
CA VAL A 862 4.53 1.63 11.30
C VAL A 862 4.11 0.84 12.54
N VAL A 863 4.86 1.04 13.62
CA VAL A 863 4.62 0.47 14.95
C VAL A 863 3.84 1.51 15.76
N LYS A 864 2.77 1.06 16.41
CA LYS A 864 1.91 1.87 17.25
C LYS A 864 1.77 1.19 18.61
N GLY A 865 2.18 1.88 19.68
CA GLY A 865 2.18 1.31 21.03
C GLY A 865 2.87 -0.05 21.11
N GLY A 866 3.95 -0.26 20.35
CA GLY A 866 4.73 -1.49 20.37
C GLY A 866 4.24 -2.63 19.47
N GLN A 867 3.12 -2.47 18.75
CA GLN A 867 2.63 -3.44 17.78
C GLN A 867 2.59 -2.86 16.36
N ILE A 868 2.83 -3.68 15.35
CA ILE A 868 2.74 -3.25 13.96
C ILE A 868 1.28 -2.93 13.61
N ALA A 869 1.00 -1.68 13.27
CA ALA A 869 -0.31 -1.18 12.87
C ALA A 869 -0.46 -1.05 11.36
N TRP A 870 0.62 -0.74 10.65
CA TRP A 870 0.62 -0.61 9.18
C TRP A 870 1.93 -1.14 8.61
N SER A 871 1.88 -1.75 7.42
CA SER A 871 3.08 -2.25 6.73
C SER A 871 2.91 -2.27 5.22
N GLN A 872 4.00 -2.11 4.47
CA GLN A 872 4.06 -2.56 3.08
C GLN A 872 3.86 -4.08 3.08
N MET A 873 2.85 -4.54 2.34
CA MET A 873 2.46 -5.95 2.34
C MET A 873 1.96 -6.35 0.97
N GLY A 874 2.50 -7.46 0.47
CA GLY A 874 2.20 -8.08 -0.81
C GLY A 874 0.84 -8.75 -0.87
N ASN A 875 0.73 -9.72 -1.77
CA ASN A 875 -0.46 -10.57 -1.91
C ASN A 875 -0.66 -11.44 -0.65
N PRO A 876 -1.78 -11.30 0.10
CA PRO A 876 -2.03 -12.07 1.31
C PRO A 876 -2.17 -13.59 1.11
N ASN A 877 -2.41 -14.05 -0.12
CA ASN A 877 -2.48 -15.47 -0.45
C ASN A 877 -1.13 -16.07 -0.90
N ALA A 878 -0.09 -15.25 -1.05
CA ALA A 878 1.20 -15.72 -1.53
C ALA A 878 1.95 -16.56 -0.48
N SER A 879 2.91 -17.37 -0.94
CA SER A 879 3.76 -18.22 -0.10
C SER A 879 4.70 -17.44 0.84
N ILE A 880 4.97 -16.18 0.51
CA ILE A 880 5.79 -15.21 1.26
C ILE A 880 5.13 -13.81 1.17
N PRO A 881 5.49 -12.82 2.02
CA PRO A 881 4.75 -11.54 2.11
C PRO A 881 5.14 -10.47 1.07
N THR A 882 6.21 -10.69 0.31
CA THR A 882 6.81 -9.75 -0.65
C THR A 882 6.30 -9.82 -2.11
N PRO A 883 5.62 -10.88 -2.60
CA PRO A 883 5.06 -10.92 -3.94
C PRO A 883 3.99 -9.86 -4.15
N GLN A 884 3.98 -9.31 -5.35
CA GLN A 884 3.09 -8.22 -5.73
C GLN A 884 1.59 -8.62 -5.72
N PRO A 885 0.66 -7.67 -5.55
CA PRO A 885 0.87 -6.23 -5.36
C PRO A 885 1.22 -5.86 -3.91
N VAL A 886 2.38 -5.23 -3.73
CA VAL A 886 2.82 -4.64 -2.46
C VAL A 886 2.21 -3.24 -2.33
N ARG A 887 1.47 -3.02 -1.24
CA ARG A 887 0.88 -1.72 -0.89
C ARG A 887 0.85 -1.55 0.63
N PRO A 888 0.72 -0.32 1.15
CA PRO A 888 0.50 -0.12 2.57
C PRO A 888 -0.85 -0.74 2.98
N ARG A 889 -0.85 -1.54 4.05
CA ARG A 889 -2.05 -2.24 4.54
C ARG A 889 -2.17 -2.17 6.07
N PRO A 890 -3.39 -2.18 6.63
CA PRO A 890 -3.62 -2.38 8.05
C PRO A 890 -3.11 -3.74 8.53
N MET A 891 -2.41 -3.75 9.66
CA MET A 891 -1.87 -4.94 10.32
C MET A 891 -2.62 -5.21 11.63
N PHE A 892 -2.25 -6.26 12.37
CA PHE A 892 -2.98 -6.69 13.58
C PHE A 892 -3.13 -5.59 14.65
N GLY A 893 -2.17 -4.66 14.77
CA GLY A 893 -2.29 -3.50 15.67
C GLY A 893 -3.39 -2.50 15.29
N ALA A 894 -3.99 -2.64 14.11
CA ALA A 894 -5.07 -1.82 13.57
C ALA A 894 -6.47 -2.44 13.73
N PHE A 895 -6.62 -3.55 14.46
CA PHE A 895 -7.89 -4.26 14.56
C PHE A 895 -8.30 -4.58 16.00
N GLY A 896 -9.62 -4.66 16.23
CA GLY A 896 -10.20 -5.09 17.51
C GLY A 896 -9.72 -4.27 18.71
N ALA A 897 -9.56 -4.94 19.86
CA ALA A 897 -9.14 -4.28 21.10
C ALA A 897 -7.67 -3.81 21.09
N ALA A 898 -6.87 -4.20 20.10
CA ALA A 898 -5.48 -3.75 19.99
C ALA A 898 -5.40 -2.23 19.76
N ILE A 899 -6.37 -1.65 19.04
CA ILE A 899 -6.42 -0.22 18.74
C ILE A 899 -6.40 0.61 20.03
N GLY A 900 -7.26 0.27 21.00
CA GLY A 900 -7.37 0.96 22.28
C GLY A 900 -6.14 0.79 23.18
N ALA A 901 -5.46 -0.36 23.08
CA ALA A 901 -4.23 -0.62 23.84
C ALA A 901 -3.01 0.14 23.28
N ASN A 902 -2.96 0.33 21.97
CA ASN A 902 -1.80 0.85 21.24
C ASN A 902 -1.85 2.38 20.99
N SER A 903 -3.00 3.00 21.21
CA SER A 903 -3.26 4.41 20.87
C SER A 903 -3.90 5.17 22.02
N VAL A 904 -3.75 6.49 22.01
CA VAL A 904 -4.28 7.37 23.05
C VAL A 904 -5.10 8.52 22.47
N VAL A 905 -6.02 9.05 23.27
CA VAL A 905 -6.68 10.33 22.98
C VAL A 905 -6.14 11.37 23.95
N PHE A 906 -5.50 12.40 23.41
CA PHE A 906 -5.08 13.55 24.19
C PHE A 906 -6.28 14.45 24.50
N VAL A 907 -6.45 14.79 25.78
CA VAL A 907 -7.56 15.60 26.28
C VAL A 907 -7.04 16.66 27.25
N SER A 908 -7.88 17.62 27.63
CA SER A 908 -7.50 18.59 28.65
C SER A 908 -7.29 17.95 30.03
N GLN A 909 -6.53 18.62 30.89
CA GLN A 909 -6.44 18.28 32.31
C GLN A 909 -7.81 18.32 32.99
N GLU A 910 -8.69 19.24 32.56
CA GLU A 910 -10.03 19.36 33.11
C GLU A 910 -10.93 18.17 32.74
N CYS A 911 -10.88 17.66 31.49
CA CYS A 911 -11.60 16.41 31.15
C CYS A 911 -11.15 15.26 32.05
N THR A 912 -9.84 15.13 32.26
CA THR A 912 -9.26 14.04 33.07
C THR A 912 -9.64 14.17 34.53
N LYS A 913 -9.55 15.37 35.12
CA LYS A 913 -9.92 15.66 36.51
C LYS A 913 -11.37 15.28 36.83
N HIS A 914 -12.27 15.47 35.87
CA HIS A 914 -13.69 15.17 36.01
C HIS A 914 -14.10 13.82 35.41
N ASN A 915 -13.14 13.03 34.91
CA ASN A 915 -13.36 11.74 34.24
C ASN A 915 -14.43 11.79 33.13
N VAL A 916 -14.61 12.95 32.48
CA VAL A 916 -15.72 13.16 31.53
C VAL A 916 -15.62 12.18 30.37
N CYS A 917 -14.41 12.04 29.82
CA CYS A 917 -14.14 11.21 28.66
C CYS A 917 -14.27 9.69 28.98
N GLN A 918 -14.21 9.27 30.26
CA GLN A 918 -14.49 7.87 30.66
C GLN A 918 -15.96 7.49 30.41
N THR A 919 -16.87 8.47 30.44
CA THR A 919 -18.30 8.26 30.16
C THR A 919 -18.59 8.05 28.67
N TYR A 920 -17.60 8.20 27.79
CA TYR A 920 -17.79 8.14 26.34
C TYR A 920 -17.75 6.72 25.79
N GLY A 921 -17.35 5.72 26.61
CA GLY A 921 -17.35 4.32 26.20
C GLY A 921 -16.29 3.99 25.15
N ILE A 922 -15.17 4.72 25.14
CA ILE A 922 -14.03 4.49 24.24
C ILE A 922 -13.06 3.46 24.83
N SER A 923 -12.37 2.73 23.95
CA SER A 923 -11.35 1.75 24.30
C SER A 923 -9.96 2.38 24.51
N LYS A 924 -9.68 3.50 23.83
CA LYS A 924 -8.41 4.24 23.98
C LYS A 924 -8.28 4.90 25.35
N LYS A 925 -7.06 4.89 25.88
CA LYS A 925 -6.71 5.65 27.09
C LYS A 925 -6.70 7.14 26.79
N THR A 926 -7.25 7.93 27.71
CA THR A 926 -7.20 9.39 27.65
C THR A 926 -6.00 9.92 28.42
N ILE A 927 -5.19 10.77 27.80
CA ILE A 927 -4.01 11.39 28.45
C ILE A 927 -4.17 12.90 28.45
N ALA A 928 -3.97 13.52 29.62
CA ALA A 928 -4.01 14.97 29.75
C ALA A 928 -2.80 15.65 29.09
N VAL A 929 -3.04 16.63 28.22
CA VAL A 929 -1.99 17.54 27.75
C VAL A 929 -1.45 18.39 28.90
N LYS A 930 -0.15 18.70 28.91
CA LYS A 930 0.48 19.52 29.96
C LYS A 930 1.66 20.33 29.46
N GLY A 931 1.95 21.46 30.11
CA GLY A 931 3.15 22.26 29.84
C GLY A 931 3.10 23.16 28.60
N CYS A 932 2.00 23.19 27.85
CA CYS A 932 1.89 24.01 26.62
C CYS A 932 1.82 25.54 26.87
N ARG A 933 1.63 26.00 28.11
CA ARG A 933 1.61 27.45 28.45
C ARG A 933 3.00 28.03 28.71
N THR A 934 3.99 27.19 28.99
CA THR A 934 5.36 27.60 29.31
C THR A 934 6.31 27.46 28.12
N VAL A 935 5.95 26.66 27.12
CA VAL A 935 6.71 26.47 25.88
C VAL A 935 6.74 27.78 25.09
N LYS A 936 7.95 28.21 24.76
CA LYS A 936 8.26 29.38 23.93
C LYS A 936 9.10 28.94 22.73
N LYS A 937 9.36 29.86 21.81
CA LYS A 937 10.22 29.61 20.65
C LYS A 937 11.61 29.07 21.06
N LYS A 938 12.18 29.55 22.16
CA LYS A 938 13.48 29.08 22.67
C LYS A 938 13.52 27.57 23.01
N ASP A 939 12.36 26.99 23.31
CA ASP A 939 12.21 25.59 23.73
C ASP A 939 11.98 24.65 22.53
N MET A 940 11.80 25.19 21.31
CA MET A 940 11.67 24.41 20.09
C MET A 940 13.02 23.79 19.72
N VAL A 941 13.10 22.46 19.78
CA VAL A 941 14.32 21.69 19.57
C VAL A 941 14.89 21.99 18.18
N LEU A 942 16.12 22.51 18.17
CA LEU A 942 16.91 22.88 16.99
C LEU A 942 16.25 23.93 16.06
N ASN A 943 15.15 24.54 16.51
CA ASN A 943 14.32 25.47 15.74
C ASN A 943 13.88 26.66 16.60
N ASN A 944 14.84 27.24 17.31
CA ASN A 944 14.62 28.27 18.31
C ASN A 944 15.04 29.68 17.87
N TYR A 945 15.48 29.85 16.62
CA TYR A 945 15.94 31.12 16.12
C TYR A 945 14.80 32.14 16.02
N LEU A 946 15.04 33.37 16.46
CA LEU A 946 14.02 34.40 16.63
C LEU A 946 14.46 35.71 15.93
N PRO A 947 14.56 35.71 14.58
CA PRO A 947 15.00 36.90 13.85
C PRO A 947 13.98 38.02 13.94
N LYS A 948 14.45 39.27 13.89
CA LYS A 948 13.58 40.42 13.67
C LYS A 948 13.26 40.51 12.19
N LEU A 949 11.99 40.31 11.84
CA LEU A 949 11.50 40.34 10.46
C LEU A 949 10.79 41.66 10.16
N THR A 950 10.96 42.16 8.94
CA THR A 950 10.09 43.19 8.36
C THR A 950 9.57 42.72 7.01
N VAL A 951 8.28 42.87 6.77
CA VAL A 951 7.63 42.60 5.48
C VAL A 951 7.19 43.92 4.89
N ASP A 952 7.65 44.23 3.69
CA ASP A 952 7.22 45.43 2.99
C ASP A 952 5.72 45.30 2.61
N PRO A 953 4.85 46.27 2.96
CA PRO A 953 3.41 46.14 2.75
C PRO A 953 2.98 46.27 1.29
N GLN A 954 3.85 46.74 0.38
CA GLN A 954 3.54 46.90 -1.04
C GLN A 954 4.19 45.82 -1.90
N THR A 955 5.45 45.48 -1.58
CA THR A 955 6.26 44.55 -2.38
C THR A 955 6.35 43.16 -1.74
N TYR A 956 5.88 42.99 -0.51
CA TYR A 956 5.91 41.74 0.27
C TYR A 956 7.30 41.15 0.53
N LYS A 957 8.37 41.87 0.15
CA LYS A 957 9.75 41.49 0.40
C LYS A 957 9.99 41.32 1.89
N VAL A 958 10.46 40.14 2.26
CA VAL A 958 10.76 39.77 3.64
C VAL A 958 12.23 40.04 3.92
N HIS A 959 12.50 40.82 4.97
CA HIS A 959 13.86 41.12 5.36
C HIS A 959 14.13 40.67 6.80
N ILE A 960 15.34 40.16 7.03
CA ILE A 960 15.93 40.02 8.35
C ILE A 960 16.62 41.33 8.69
N VAL A 961 16.29 41.90 9.84
CA VAL A 961 16.92 43.11 10.37
C VAL A 961 18.13 42.70 11.20
N ASP A 962 19.28 43.32 10.92
CA ASP A 962 20.50 43.11 11.70
C ASP A 962 20.26 43.50 13.19
N PRO A 963 20.68 42.66 14.14
CA PRO A 963 20.43 42.91 15.56
C PRO A 963 21.19 44.12 16.11
N ASP A 964 22.37 44.43 15.57
CA ASP A 964 23.24 45.51 16.04
C ASP A 964 23.00 46.82 15.28
N ASN A 965 22.49 46.74 14.05
CA ASN A 965 22.17 47.91 13.23
C ASN A 965 20.83 47.78 12.47
N PRO A 966 19.73 48.35 13.00
CA PRO A 966 18.40 48.27 12.38
C PRO A 966 18.26 48.87 10.97
N SER A 967 19.27 49.61 10.49
CA SER A 967 19.31 50.13 9.12
C SER A 967 19.76 49.08 8.09
N ILE A 968 20.44 48.02 8.54
CA ILE A 968 20.86 46.90 7.70
C ILE A 968 19.71 45.87 7.66
N LYS A 969 19.24 45.60 6.44
CA LYS A 969 18.16 44.66 6.16
C LYS A 969 18.59 43.70 5.07
N GLU A 970 18.65 42.41 5.39
CA GLU A 970 18.95 41.35 4.43
C GLU A 970 17.63 40.83 3.85
N HIS A 971 17.42 41.00 2.55
CA HIS A 971 16.26 40.44 1.86
C HIS A 971 16.42 38.92 1.72
N ILE A 972 15.53 38.15 2.34
CA ILE A 972 15.54 36.68 2.26
C ILE A 972 14.61 36.20 1.17
N THR A 973 15.18 35.64 0.10
CA THR A 973 14.44 35.12 -1.05
C THR A 973 15.19 33.96 -1.68
N CYS A 974 14.47 33.09 -2.37
CA CYS A 974 15.04 31.99 -3.13
C CYS A 974 14.20 31.70 -4.37
N ASN A 975 14.83 31.12 -5.40
CA ASN A 975 14.12 30.71 -6.59
C ASN A 975 13.25 29.46 -6.30
N PRO A 976 12.11 29.30 -6.98
CA PRO A 976 11.36 28.04 -6.94
C PRO A 976 12.22 26.90 -7.49
N ALA A 977 12.03 25.69 -6.95
CA ALA A 977 12.70 24.51 -7.47
C ALA A 977 11.96 24.00 -8.72
N GLU A 978 12.69 23.65 -9.77
CA GLU A 978 12.11 23.04 -10.98
C GLU A 978 11.77 21.56 -10.77
N THR A 979 12.54 20.88 -9.92
CA THR A 979 12.37 19.47 -9.56
C THR A 979 12.61 19.27 -8.07
N ILE A 980 12.01 18.23 -7.49
CA ILE A 980 12.14 17.86 -6.08
C ILE A 980 12.35 16.35 -5.94
N PRO A 981 13.10 15.89 -4.92
CA PRO A 981 13.20 14.47 -4.59
C PRO A 981 11.87 13.96 -4.01
N MET A 982 11.77 12.66 -3.74
CA MET A 982 10.62 12.04 -3.09
C MET A 982 9.32 12.27 -3.87
N ALA A 983 9.38 12.26 -5.20
CA ALA A 983 8.26 12.56 -6.10
C ALA A 983 8.17 11.53 -7.24
N GLN A 984 8.49 11.93 -8.47
CA GLN A 984 8.28 11.15 -9.71
C GLN A 984 8.87 9.73 -9.69
N ARG A 985 9.90 9.47 -8.88
CA ARG A 985 10.51 8.13 -8.75
C ARG A 985 9.64 7.13 -7.99
N PHE A 986 8.85 7.60 -7.02
CA PHE A 986 8.21 6.73 -6.02
C PHE A 986 6.69 6.68 -6.09
N PHE A 987 6.06 7.69 -6.69
CA PHE A 987 4.61 7.76 -6.84
C PHE A 987 4.18 7.38 -8.26
N ILE A 988 3.04 6.70 -8.37
CA ILE A 988 2.44 6.38 -9.68
C ILE A 988 1.83 7.64 -10.30
N PHE A 989 1.27 8.51 -9.45
CA PHE A 989 0.53 9.72 -9.82
C PHE A 989 1.10 10.93 -9.11
#